data_AF-A0A8C1NM65-F1
#
_entry.id   AF-A0A8C1NM65-F1
#
_cell.length_a   1.000
_cell.length_b   1.000
_cell.length_c   1.000
_cell.angle_alpha   90.00
_cell.angle_beta   90.00
_cell.angle_gamma   90.00
#
_symmetry.space_group_name_H-M   'P 1'
#
loop_
_entity.id
_entity.type
_entity.pdbx_description
1 polymer ?
#
loop_
_entity_poly.entity_id
_entity_poly.type
_entity_poly.pdbx_seq_one_letter_code
_entity_poly.pdbx_strand_id
1 'polypeptide(L)'
;MPSTKTIFMVRDKRKLKWPHFIKNLFIRIYLKREELKPHSPLKYASEILESTSETEINCCLSVTYFRNPIYNLHLCQYLQVKRRMRRDAQLDSDTDEDEDDDYAGTEIAFVLDGSGSITCDDFQRAKDFVYNVMFNVWNTCFDCNFAIVQYGSMIRTELSLLDNENGTKTLQKVKEIQQIYNLTKTASAIHHVLTDIFIPENGSKIDSKKIIIVLSDGVILGDDMNLTDVLNMPQMKGVTRYSIGVGDGILTKPKAIQEMMEIADRGKFFNVSNYAALADILSSLQQSLIGIEGTQQGAGFQFQLAEAGFSSHIMQDNSYLFGAVGAYDWSGGVFLQSGDTVKFLNDSNNGPKFSYLGYSVTSAKVKPSKTLYISGAPRYNLTGGVFIFNGSEKYVLQGDQVGSYFGSVLCALDIDKDEYTDYLLVGAPHFHLNGEEGKVLMYKLNQDRFESVSRELKGDEGQTFARFGAAIASIGDIDGNKFNDVAVGAPLETDSSGSIYIYNGFQHGLTFSQKISPSDFGMKLVHFGLSVSGAPATASNKASIAVGSQGVVFVFETIPVIVINPDINITPEVIPLNQQMIKISSKFDIMYYTCFKVINGKLQIQLPIKYQIALDSGVNKKRLTVDGRDVLEKTFTLTPDVECAPVIKLKYLGCFDCFSPIKIKLNFSLDIRPNEDPIRILDAFTPTEVVNEISFEKDCKVTDCKPNITLSDSKISKTSIIIGETQSLSINFSLINTEDPSYMTTLTLTFPSILSHKKIEGATCPVKNDNQIECNLQHPVFKRGARTNFFISWHLNDIKSDLKKSEIIANLTSQNHGSEILDYKIYAFAVKYSLPIQLTGSAHPSRLSIEEGEEGKTQKLQFVFQFAGENKYGATISVVVTITKDTFKTGLGIISVSPHKECVFSENAKAEGSYVINCTVTQLQKIIIDANVLIHDDQEKSNKITAVGTYSFDETVYAAKDTSRTIPVEVIITKLRVTTSKGPIIGGSIGGFLLLFIIIIILIKCGFFRRRRKVDQAQSPNSTVSTAQEGQFM
;
A
#
# COMPACT_ATOMS: atom_id res chain seq x y z
N MET A 1 12.92 -11.93 -55.39
CA MET A 1 12.39 -11.40 -56.68
C MET A 1 11.47 -12.44 -57.29
N PRO A 2 10.46 -12.08 -58.11
CA PRO A 2 9.72 -10.80 -58.24
C PRO A 2 8.17 -11.07 -58.22
N SER A 3 7.20 -10.16 -58.32
CA SER A 3 7.05 -8.81 -58.87
C SER A 3 5.83 -8.12 -58.21
N THR A 4 5.93 -6.93 -57.62
CA THR A 4 5.54 -5.61 -58.17
C THR A 4 4.22 -5.52 -58.98
N LYS A 5 3.29 -4.68 -58.47
CA LYS A 5 2.27 -3.80 -59.11
C LYS A 5 0.97 -3.82 -58.27
N THR A 6 0.25 -2.75 -57.94
CA THR A 6 0.32 -1.31 -58.19
C THR A 6 -0.59 -0.64 -57.16
N ILE A 7 -0.20 0.57 -56.77
CA ILE A 7 -0.92 1.55 -55.95
C ILE A 7 -2.35 1.81 -56.48
N PHE A 8 -3.34 1.73 -55.59
CA PHE A 8 -4.48 2.65 -55.62
C PHE A 8 -4.42 3.54 -54.39
N MET A 9 -3.97 4.78 -54.58
CA MET A 9 -4.35 5.89 -53.70
C MET A 9 -5.86 6.01 -53.77
N VAL A 10 -6.56 5.62 -52.71
CA VAL A 10 -7.88 6.18 -52.41
C VAL A 10 -7.67 7.20 -51.32
N ARG A 11 -7.64 8.47 -51.75
CA ARG A 11 -7.70 9.64 -50.88
C ARG A 11 -9.12 9.71 -50.33
N ASP A 12 -9.43 8.85 -49.37
CA ASP A 12 -10.79 8.72 -48.87
C ASP A 12 -11.04 9.73 -47.74
N LYS A 13 -11.46 10.94 -48.12
CA LYS A 13 -12.15 11.89 -47.24
C LYS A 13 -13.57 11.39 -46.94
N ARG A 14 -13.72 10.16 -46.44
CA ARG A 14 -15.02 9.66 -46.03
C ARG A 14 -15.34 10.25 -44.66
N LYS A 15 -16.15 11.32 -44.69
CA LYS A 15 -16.94 11.79 -43.54
C LYS A 15 -17.74 10.60 -43.01
N LEU A 16 -17.27 9.99 -41.93
CA LEU A 16 -18.08 9.04 -41.16
C LEU A 16 -19.28 9.81 -40.61
N LYS A 17 -20.49 9.34 -40.96
CA LYS A 17 -21.75 9.85 -40.41
C LYS A 17 -21.84 9.44 -38.94
N TRP A 18 -21.95 10.43 -38.07
CA TRP A 18 -22.11 10.29 -36.62
C TRP A 18 -23.50 9.73 -36.26
N PRO A 19 -23.60 8.74 -35.36
CA PRO A 19 -24.83 8.45 -34.61
C PRO A 19 -25.11 9.54 -33.57
N HIS A 20 -26.35 9.58 -33.08
CA HIS A 20 -27.07 10.80 -32.74
C HIS A 20 -26.87 11.36 -31.30
N PHE A 21 -25.80 11.03 -30.58
CA PHE A 21 -25.68 11.36 -29.15
C PHE A 21 -24.25 11.62 -28.66
N ILE A 22 -23.73 12.83 -28.90
CA ILE A 22 -22.63 13.40 -28.09
C ILE A 22 -22.85 14.92 -28.03
N LYS A 23 -23.21 15.45 -26.85
CA LYS A 23 -23.42 16.91 -26.67
C LYS A 23 -22.39 17.60 -25.77
N ASN A 24 -21.52 16.85 -25.07
CA ASN A 24 -20.67 17.39 -23.99
C ASN A 24 -19.19 16.99 -24.08
N LEU A 25 -18.56 17.01 -25.26
CA LEU A 25 -17.14 16.66 -25.42
C LEU A 25 -16.28 17.95 -25.53
N PHE A 26 -15.31 18.16 -24.63
CA PHE A 26 -14.41 19.35 -24.64
C PHE A 26 -13.28 19.28 -25.68
N ILE A 27 -13.14 18.12 -26.31
CA ILE A 27 -11.97 17.74 -27.08
C ILE A 27 -12.41 17.38 -28.51
N ARG A 28 -11.74 17.96 -29.51
CA ARG A 28 -11.94 17.65 -30.92
C ARG A 28 -11.17 16.40 -31.31
N ILE A 29 -11.86 15.48 -31.97
CA ILE A 29 -11.29 14.24 -32.49
C ILE A 29 -10.77 14.51 -33.90
N TYR A 30 -9.46 14.70 -34.05
CA TYR A 30 -8.81 14.59 -35.35
C TYR A 30 -8.21 13.21 -35.51
N LEU A 31 -8.89 12.35 -36.27
CA LEU A 31 -8.35 11.08 -36.74
C LEU A 31 -7.27 11.35 -37.80
N LYS A 32 -6.05 11.64 -37.36
CA LYS A 32 -4.88 11.49 -38.22
C LYS A 32 -4.34 10.07 -38.01
N ARG A 33 -4.79 9.15 -38.86
CA ARG A 33 -4.24 7.79 -38.90
C ARG A 33 -2.84 7.86 -39.52
N GLU A 34 -1.81 7.97 -38.70
CA GLU A 34 -0.45 7.70 -39.12
C GLU A 34 -0.20 6.20 -38.99
N GLU A 35 -0.33 5.47 -40.10
CA GLU A 35 0.25 4.13 -40.20
C GLU A 35 1.77 4.29 -40.22
N LEU A 36 2.45 3.80 -39.17
CA LEU A 36 3.90 3.62 -39.17
C LEU A 36 4.28 2.72 -40.36
N LYS A 37 4.70 3.34 -41.48
CA LYS A 37 5.21 2.59 -42.63
C LYS A 37 6.56 1.97 -42.27
N PRO A 38 6.78 0.67 -42.56
CA PRO A 38 7.98 -0.04 -42.16
C PRO A 38 9.15 0.30 -43.09
N HIS A 39 9.74 1.49 -42.94
CA HIS A 39 11.01 1.81 -43.59
C HIS A 39 11.92 2.59 -42.63
N SER A 40 13.05 1.95 -42.27
CA SER A 40 14.19 2.40 -41.43
C SER A 40 14.13 2.02 -39.91
N PRO A 41 15.30 1.86 -39.23
CA PRO A 41 15.52 0.86 -38.17
C PRO A 41 15.17 1.32 -36.75
N LEU A 42 14.18 2.19 -36.57
CA LEU A 42 13.59 2.49 -35.26
C LEU A 42 12.60 1.37 -34.91
N LYS A 43 13.11 0.24 -34.43
CA LYS A 43 12.30 -0.98 -34.21
C LYS A 43 11.99 -1.32 -32.75
N TYR A 44 12.53 -0.60 -31.77
CA TYR A 44 12.33 -0.99 -30.37
C TYR A 44 12.39 0.24 -29.45
N ALA A 45 11.22 0.79 -29.10
CA ALA A 45 11.08 1.72 -27.99
C ALA A 45 9.92 1.22 -27.13
N SER A 46 10.20 1.01 -25.86
CA SER A 46 9.24 0.54 -24.87
C SER A 46 8.88 1.64 -23.87
N GLU A 47 9.67 2.71 -23.84
CA GLU A 47 9.41 3.97 -23.17
C GLU A 47 9.91 5.13 -24.05
N ILE A 48 9.13 6.21 -24.11
CA ILE A 48 9.37 7.41 -24.95
C ILE A 48 9.10 8.65 -24.11
N LEU A 49 10.04 9.60 -24.12
CA LEU A 49 9.90 10.89 -23.44
C LEU A 49 10.30 12.05 -24.35
N GLU A 50 9.58 13.15 -24.22
CA GLU A 50 9.80 14.39 -24.96
C GLU A 50 9.89 15.55 -23.97
N SER A 51 10.92 16.39 -24.10
CA SER A 51 11.07 17.61 -23.29
C SER A 51 10.66 18.87 -24.07
N THR A 52 10.49 19.98 -23.36
CA THR A 52 10.24 21.30 -23.94
C THR A 52 11.41 21.87 -24.76
N SER A 53 12.58 21.21 -24.76
CA SER A 53 13.82 21.66 -25.43
C SER A 53 14.14 20.93 -26.75
N GLU A 54 13.16 20.34 -27.44
CA GLU A 54 13.33 19.51 -28.65
C GLU A 54 14.24 18.27 -28.43
N THR A 55 14.27 17.75 -27.20
CA THR A 55 15.07 16.57 -26.83
C THR A 55 14.15 15.37 -26.64
N GLU A 56 14.41 14.29 -27.38
CA GLU A 56 13.66 13.03 -27.30
C GLU A 56 14.58 11.91 -26.78
N ILE A 57 14.09 11.14 -25.81
CA ILE A 57 14.76 9.94 -25.30
C ILE A 57 13.89 8.73 -25.61
N ASN A 58 14.50 7.78 -26.32
CA ASN A 58 13.90 6.48 -26.60
C ASN A 58 14.78 5.40 -25.98
N CYS A 59 14.21 4.66 -25.03
CA CYS A 59 14.87 3.52 -24.40
C CYS A 59 14.22 2.20 -24.85
N CYS A 60 15.07 1.21 -25.12
CA CYS A 60 14.66 -0.13 -25.51
C CYS A 60 14.84 -1.09 -24.33
N LEU A 61 13.73 -1.63 -23.80
CA LEU A 61 13.69 -2.55 -22.66
C LEU A 61 14.20 -3.97 -22.95
N SER A 62 14.55 -4.30 -24.19
CA SER A 62 14.94 -5.68 -24.54
C SER A 62 15.98 -5.76 -25.64
N VAL A 63 17.18 -5.23 -25.36
CA VAL A 63 18.37 -5.69 -26.07
C VAL A 63 18.88 -6.93 -25.34
N THR A 64 18.32 -8.08 -25.70
CA THR A 64 18.84 -9.37 -25.23
C THR A 64 20.17 -9.62 -25.91
N TYR A 65 21.26 -9.53 -25.16
CA TYR A 65 22.56 -9.97 -25.65
C TYR A 65 22.61 -11.50 -25.56
N PHE A 66 22.51 -12.17 -26.71
CA PHE A 66 22.84 -13.59 -26.82
C PHE A 66 24.35 -13.77 -26.68
N ARG A 67 24.84 -13.75 -25.44
CA ARG A 67 26.14 -14.30 -25.03
C ARG A 67 25.83 -15.14 -23.80
N ASN A 68 26.27 -16.40 -23.74
CA ASN A 68 25.99 -17.25 -22.58
C ASN A 68 26.83 -16.77 -21.38
N PRO A 69 26.25 -16.44 -20.21
CA PRO A 69 24.82 -16.44 -19.86
C PRO A 69 24.08 -15.18 -20.35
N ILE A 70 22.80 -15.32 -20.73
CA ILE A 70 21.98 -14.27 -21.34
C ILE A 70 21.92 -13.02 -20.45
N TYR A 71 22.41 -11.90 -20.97
CA TYR A 71 22.34 -10.59 -20.30
C TYR A 71 21.27 -9.70 -20.96
N ASN A 72 20.54 -8.94 -20.15
CA ASN A 72 19.71 -7.82 -20.62
C ASN A 72 20.45 -6.52 -20.25
N LEU A 73 21.20 -5.96 -21.20
CA LEU A 73 21.77 -4.61 -21.10
C LEU A 73 21.01 -3.67 -22.04
N HIS A 74 20.95 -2.36 -21.76
CA HIS A 74 20.07 -1.43 -22.50
C HIS A 74 20.87 -0.42 -23.33
N LEU A 75 20.24 0.04 -24.42
CA LEU A 75 20.73 1.13 -25.26
C LEU A 75 19.63 2.21 -25.30
N CYS A 76 19.85 3.34 -24.65
CA CYS A 76 19.01 4.52 -24.84
C CYS A 76 19.63 5.36 -25.97
N GLN A 77 18.83 5.69 -27.00
CA GLN A 77 19.29 6.54 -28.10
C GLN A 77 18.88 8.00 -27.85
N TYR A 78 19.88 8.88 -27.92
CA TYR A 78 19.72 10.32 -27.83
C TYR A 78 19.48 10.93 -29.21
N LEU A 79 18.33 11.55 -29.43
CA LEU A 79 18.03 12.28 -30.66
C LEU A 79 17.90 13.77 -30.35
N GLN A 80 18.98 14.53 -30.55
CA GLN A 80 18.90 15.99 -30.71
C GLN A 80 18.53 16.31 -32.16
N VAL A 81 17.39 16.97 -32.38
CA VAL A 81 17.01 17.46 -33.71
C VAL A 81 17.84 18.70 -34.07
N LYS A 82 19.14 18.53 -34.33
CA LYS A 82 19.92 19.50 -35.11
C LYS A 82 19.94 19.04 -36.57
N ARG A 83 19.44 19.91 -37.45
CA ARG A 83 19.48 19.72 -38.91
C ARG A 83 20.89 19.28 -39.36
N ARG A 84 21.01 18.00 -39.72
CA ARG A 84 21.96 17.37 -40.66
C ARG A 84 23.47 17.61 -40.39
N MET A 85 24.16 16.60 -39.86
CA MET A 85 25.34 15.96 -40.48
C MET A 85 25.86 14.80 -39.62
N ARG A 86 26.19 13.68 -40.27
CA ARG A 86 26.93 12.53 -39.72
C ARG A 86 28.25 12.99 -39.09
N ARG A 87 28.59 12.47 -37.91
CA ARG A 87 29.89 11.85 -37.65
C ARG A 87 29.89 11.01 -36.37
N ASP A 88 30.63 9.91 -36.47
CA ASP A 88 30.99 8.96 -35.42
C ASP A 88 31.65 9.66 -34.22
N ALA A 89 31.38 9.16 -33.00
CA ALA A 89 32.16 9.52 -31.82
C ALA A 89 32.38 8.26 -30.96
N GLN A 90 33.66 8.10 -30.67
CA GLN A 90 34.36 6.98 -30.06
C GLN A 90 34.33 7.16 -28.54
N LEU A 91 34.07 6.08 -27.80
CA LEU A 91 34.00 6.07 -26.35
C LEU A 91 35.43 5.94 -25.79
N ASP A 92 35.92 6.97 -25.11
CA ASP A 92 37.10 6.89 -24.24
C ASP A 92 36.61 6.87 -22.79
N SER A 93 37.05 5.86 -22.04
CA SER A 93 36.84 5.69 -20.61
C SER A 93 38.13 6.06 -19.88
N ASP A 94 38.06 7.00 -18.94
CA ASP A 94 39.08 7.16 -17.91
C ASP A 94 38.41 7.20 -16.53
N THR A 95 39.16 6.63 -15.59
CA THR A 95 38.81 6.16 -14.25
C THR A 95 38.81 7.26 -13.19
N ASP A 96 38.02 7.06 -12.12
CA ASP A 96 38.50 6.86 -10.73
C ASP A 96 37.53 7.36 -9.63
N GLU A 97 37.30 6.41 -8.69
CA GLU A 97 37.26 6.50 -7.22
C GLU A 97 36.19 7.45 -6.56
N ASP A 98 35.28 6.99 -5.66
CA ASP A 98 35.56 6.27 -4.41
C ASP A 98 34.32 5.73 -3.65
N GLU A 99 34.61 4.76 -2.76
CA GLU A 99 33.91 4.25 -1.55
C GLU A 99 32.80 3.17 -1.72
N ASP A 100 33.21 1.97 -2.14
CA ASP A 100 32.47 0.70 -2.02
C ASP A 100 33.02 -0.14 -0.85
N ASP A 101 32.16 -0.64 0.05
CA ASP A 101 32.52 -1.68 1.03
C ASP A 101 32.66 -3.06 0.30
N ASP A 102 33.89 -3.27 -0.20
CA ASP A 102 34.63 -4.46 -0.65
C ASP A 102 33.91 -5.80 -0.91
N TYR A 103 33.63 -6.09 -2.18
CA TYR A 103 33.72 -7.45 -2.71
C TYR A 103 35.19 -7.72 -3.07
N ALA A 104 35.86 -8.59 -2.32
CA ALA A 104 37.31 -8.83 -2.49
C ALA A 104 37.71 -9.54 -3.81
N GLY A 105 36.78 -9.79 -4.74
CA GLY A 105 37.05 -10.36 -6.06
C GLY A 105 37.28 -11.87 -6.09
N THR A 106 37.66 -12.39 -7.26
CA THR A 106 38.01 -13.81 -7.48
C THR A 106 39.42 -13.92 -8.05
N GLU A 107 40.22 -14.81 -7.48
CA GLU A 107 41.59 -15.07 -7.91
C GLU A 107 41.71 -16.47 -8.49
N ILE A 108 42.19 -16.56 -9.73
CA ILE A 108 42.25 -17.80 -10.49
C ILE A 108 43.71 -18.08 -10.87
N ALA A 109 44.28 -19.13 -10.27
CA ALA A 109 45.63 -19.60 -10.57
C ALA A 109 45.58 -20.80 -11.53
N PHE A 110 46.16 -20.65 -12.71
CA PHE A 110 46.42 -21.75 -13.63
C PHE A 110 47.73 -22.43 -13.27
N VAL A 111 47.69 -23.74 -13.06
CA VAL A 111 48.86 -24.59 -12.89
C VAL A 111 49.06 -25.37 -14.19
N LEU A 112 49.99 -24.89 -15.01
CA LEU A 112 50.22 -25.35 -16.37
C LEU A 112 51.38 -26.33 -16.43
N ASP A 113 51.11 -27.56 -16.86
CA ASP A 113 52.14 -28.56 -17.12
C ASP A 113 52.94 -28.18 -18.37
N GLY A 114 54.24 -27.97 -18.17
CA GLY A 114 55.22 -27.73 -19.21
C GLY A 114 56.29 -28.81 -19.24
N SER A 115 56.02 -30.00 -18.71
CA SER A 115 56.96 -31.12 -18.62
C SER A 115 57.30 -31.74 -19.98
N GLY A 116 58.20 -32.72 -19.99
CA GLY A 116 58.67 -33.39 -21.21
C GLY A 116 57.66 -34.38 -21.82
N SER A 117 56.56 -34.70 -21.12
CA SER A 117 55.48 -35.53 -21.67
C SER A 117 54.58 -34.76 -22.64
N ILE A 118 54.52 -33.43 -22.51
CA ILE A 118 53.70 -32.56 -23.35
C ILE A 118 54.48 -32.11 -24.59
N THR A 119 53.90 -32.30 -25.77
CA THR A 119 54.48 -31.85 -27.03
C THR A 119 54.41 -30.33 -27.19
N CYS A 120 55.28 -29.72 -27.99
CA CYS A 120 55.24 -28.27 -28.24
C CYS A 120 53.87 -27.78 -28.73
N ASP A 121 53.21 -28.58 -29.58
CA ASP A 121 51.89 -28.25 -30.13
C ASP A 121 50.79 -28.33 -29.05
N ASP A 122 50.86 -29.31 -28.15
CA ASP A 122 49.93 -29.44 -27.03
C ASP A 122 50.13 -28.34 -26.00
N PHE A 123 51.37 -27.97 -25.71
CA PHE A 123 51.69 -26.84 -24.84
C PHE A 123 51.16 -25.53 -25.42
N GLN A 124 51.29 -25.31 -26.74
CA GLN A 124 50.71 -24.15 -27.40
C GLN A 124 49.18 -24.12 -27.27
N ARG A 125 48.51 -25.26 -27.47
CA ARG A 125 47.05 -25.35 -27.27
C ARG A 125 46.63 -25.11 -25.83
N ALA A 126 47.43 -25.53 -24.85
CA ALA A 126 47.19 -25.25 -23.44
C ALA A 126 47.28 -23.74 -23.14
N LYS A 127 48.28 -23.04 -23.71
CA LYS A 127 48.37 -21.57 -23.63
C LYS A 127 47.17 -20.89 -24.30
N ASP A 128 46.76 -21.37 -25.47
CA ASP A 128 45.60 -20.82 -26.17
C ASP A 128 44.30 -21.01 -25.36
N PHE A 129 44.16 -22.15 -24.67
CA PHE A 129 43.06 -22.37 -23.74
C PHE A 129 43.09 -21.37 -22.58
N VAL A 130 44.22 -21.21 -21.91
CA VAL A 130 44.37 -20.24 -20.80
C VAL A 130 44.07 -18.83 -21.29
N TYR A 131 44.62 -18.43 -22.44
CA TYR A 131 44.32 -17.14 -23.09
C TYR A 131 42.82 -16.97 -23.31
N ASN A 132 42.14 -17.96 -23.88
CA ASN A 132 40.71 -17.90 -24.17
C ASN A 132 39.86 -17.86 -22.89
N VAL A 133 40.24 -18.60 -21.85
CA VAL A 133 39.54 -18.53 -20.55
C VAL A 133 39.73 -17.14 -19.94
N MET A 134 40.96 -16.62 -19.87
CA MET A 134 41.24 -15.29 -19.34
C MET A 134 40.51 -14.20 -20.11
N PHE A 135 40.60 -14.20 -21.44
CA PHE A 135 39.90 -13.25 -22.30
C PHE A 135 38.39 -13.29 -22.09
N ASN A 136 37.79 -14.48 -22.04
CA ASN A 136 36.35 -14.61 -21.88
C ASN A 136 35.87 -14.31 -20.46
N VAL A 137 36.63 -14.69 -19.43
CA VAL A 137 36.28 -14.40 -18.04
C VAL A 137 36.43 -12.91 -17.75
N TRP A 138 37.46 -12.23 -18.24
CA TRP A 138 37.57 -10.77 -18.11
C TRP A 138 36.44 -10.01 -18.81
N ASN A 139 35.87 -10.57 -19.87
CA ASN A 139 34.67 -9.99 -20.48
C ASN A 139 33.40 -10.14 -19.62
N THR A 140 33.44 -10.89 -18.50
CA THR A 140 32.26 -11.25 -17.69
C THR A 140 32.42 -11.04 -16.17
N CYS A 141 33.65 -10.97 -15.67
CA CYS A 141 34.01 -10.78 -14.26
C CYS A 141 35.00 -9.62 -14.14
N PHE A 142 34.52 -8.49 -13.61
CA PHE A 142 35.29 -7.25 -13.51
C PHE A 142 36.33 -7.25 -12.37
N ASP A 143 36.10 -8.04 -11.31
CA ASP A 143 37.05 -8.25 -10.19
C ASP A 143 37.71 -9.64 -10.23
N CYS A 144 38.09 -10.12 -11.41
CA CYS A 144 38.80 -11.40 -11.57
C CYS A 144 40.29 -11.20 -11.90
N ASN A 145 41.16 -11.66 -11.02
CA ASN A 145 42.61 -11.63 -11.21
C ASN A 145 43.16 -13.03 -11.50
N PHE A 146 44.14 -13.10 -12.41
CA PHE A 146 44.74 -14.34 -12.87
C PHE A 146 46.21 -14.45 -12.48
N ALA A 147 46.61 -15.67 -12.16
CA ALA A 147 48.01 -16.05 -12.05
C ALA A 147 48.25 -17.31 -12.89
N ILE A 148 49.48 -17.47 -13.39
CA ILE A 148 49.90 -18.64 -14.17
C ILE A 148 51.22 -19.13 -13.59
N VAL A 149 51.22 -20.38 -13.13
CA VAL A 149 52.39 -21.10 -12.65
C VAL A 149 52.65 -22.26 -13.59
N GLN A 150 53.77 -22.22 -14.29
CA GLN A 150 54.23 -23.33 -15.13
C GLN A 150 55.16 -24.24 -14.33
N TYR A 151 55.10 -25.55 -14.56
CA TYR A 151 56.01 -26.50 -13.94
C TYR A 151 56.64 -27.49 -14.96
N GLY A 152 57.86 -27.95 -14.64
CA GLY A 152 58.67 -28.85 -15.45
C GLY A 152 59.90 -29.32 -14.66
N SER A 153 61.10 -29.18 -15.23
CA SER A 153 62.37 -29.26 -14.48
C SER A 153 62.47 -28.25 -13.32
N MET A 154 61.77 -27.12 -13.42
CA MET A 154 61.63 -26.08 -12.39
C MET A 154 60.18 -25.57 -12.35
N ILE A 155 59.82 -24.85 -11.30
CA ILE A 155 58.53 -24.15 -11.17
C ILE A 155 58.78 -22.66 -11.44
N ARG A 156 57.95 -22.06 -12.30
CA ARG A 156 58.06 -20.65 -12.69
C ARG A 156 56.70 -19.98 -12.67
N THR A 157 56.59 -18.88 -11.93
CA THR A 157 55.46 -17.95 -12.06
C THR A 157 55.60 -17.19 -13.37
N GLU A 158 54.76 -17.51 -14.35
CA GLU A 158 54.70 -16.82 -15.64
C GLU A 158 53.87 -15.53 -15.55
N LEU A 159 52.86 -15.55 -14.68
CA LEU A 159 51.97 -14.42 -14.44
C LEU A 159 51.62 -14.33 -12.94
N SER A 160 51.84 -13.16 -12.35
CA SER A 160 51.47 -12.85 -10.97
C SER A 160 50.09 -12.18 -10.89
N LEU A 161 49.46 -12.20 -9.72
CA LEU A 161 48.20 -11.47 -9.48
C LEU A 161 48.38 -9.94 -9.67
N LEU A 162 49.58 -9.42 -9.49
CA LEU A 162 49.92 -8.01 -9.74
C LEU A 162 49.97 -7.64 -11.23
N ASP A 163 50.05 -8.61 -12.14
CA ASP A 163 50.15 -8.35 -13.58
C ASP A 163 48.78 -8.10 -14.24
N ASN A 164 47.68 -7.96 -13.49
CA ASN A 164 46.31 -7.94 -14.03
C ASN A 164 45.78 -6.54 -14.42
N GLU A 165 46.52 -5.46 -14.15
CA GLU A 165 46.08 -4.08 -14.43
C GLU A 165 45.78 -3.82 -15.92
N ASN A 166 46.52 -4.45 -16.84
CA ASN A 166 46.32 -4.25 -18.28
C ASN A 166 46.11 -5.60 -18.99
N GLY A 167 44.84 -5.99 -19.10
CA GLY A 167 44.44 -7.27 -19.70
C GLY A 167 45.05 -7.53 -21.08
N THR A 168 45.24 -6.52 -21.94
CA THR A 168 45.85 -6.73 -23.27
C THR A 168 47.32 -7.10 -23.19
N LYS A 169 48.09 -6.42 -22.33
CA LYS A 169 49.51 -6.73 -22.08
C LYS A 169 49.66 -8.09 -21.41
N THR A 170 48.75 -8.41 -20.50
CA THR A 170 48.74 -9.68 -19.78
C THR A 170 48.45 -10.86 -20.69
N LEU A 171 47.42 -10.75 -21.55
CA LEU A 171 47.10 -11.74 -22.56
C LEU A 171 48.25 -11.98 -23.54
N GLN A 172 49.02 -10.94 -23.87
CA GLN A 172 50.22 -11.07 -24.69
C GLN A 172 51.32 -11.85 -23.96
N LYS A 173 51.53 -11.59 -22.67
CA LYS A 173 52.47 -12.34 -21.81
C LYS A 173 52.17 -13.84 -21.82
N VAL A 174 50.88 -14.23 -21.81
CA VAL A 174 50.45 -15.65 -21.90
C VAL A 174 50.94 -16.31 -23.19
N LYS A 175 50.83 -15.62 -24.33
CA LYS A 175 51.27 -16.17 -25.63
C LYS A 175 52.77 -16.41 -25.68
N GLU A 176 53.54 -15.57 -24.99
CA GLU A 176 55.01 -15.57 -24.99
C GLU A 176 55.64 -16.62 -24.06
N ILE A 177 54.84 -17.28 -23.21
CA ILE A 177 55.29 -18.34 -22.29
C ILE A 177 56.02 -19.45 -23.07
N GLN A 178 57.22 -19.81 -22.58
CA GLN A 178 58.09 -20.84 -23.14
C GLN A 178 58.06 -22.11 -22.27
N GLN A 179 57.99 -23.28 -22.91
CA GLN A 179 57.94 -24.58 -22.25
C GLN A 179 59.25 -24.91 -21.50
N ILE A 180 59.15 -25.42 -20.26
CA ILE A 180 60.30 -25.72 -19.38
C ILE A 180 60.89 -27.13 -19.63
N TYR A 181 60.07 -28.08 -20.13
CA TYR A 181 60.35 -29.50 -20.37
C TYR A 181 60.77 -30.31 -19.12
N ASN A 182 61.03 -31.61 -19.32
CA ASN A 182 61.59 -32.58 -18.37
C ASN A 182 60.59 -33.17 -17.33
N LEU A 183 60.79 -32.91 -16.04
CA LEU A 183 60.06 -33.54 -14.91
C LEU A 183 58.61 -33.04 -14.79
N THR A 184 57.77 -33.75 -14.02
CA THR A 184 56.35 -33.42 -13.81
C THR A 184 56.11 -33.17 -12.31
N LYS A 185 56.47 -31.96 -11.85
CA LYS A 185 56.43 -31.52 -10.43
C LYS A 185 55.08 -30.88 -10.02
N THR A 186 53.99 -31.61 -10.17
CA THR A 186 52.62 -31.09 -9.94
C THR A 186 52.31 -30.72 -8.49
N ALA A 187 52.74 -31.53 -7.51
CA ALA A 187 52.48 -31.26 -6.09
C ALA A 187 53.26 -30.03 -5.62
N SER A 188 54.54 -29.92 -6.01
CA SER A 188 55.34 -28.73 -5.73
C SER A 188 54.77 -27.46 -6.42
N ALA A 189 54.18 -27.58 -7.61
CA ALA A 189 53.56 -26.44 -8.29
C ALA A 189 52.30 -25.92 -7.58
N ILE A 190 51.46 -26.83 -7.07
CA ILE A 190 50.29 -26.46 -6.25
C ILE A 190 50.75 -25.82 -4.93
N HIS A 191 51.79 -26.37 -4.30
CA HIS A 191 52.39 -25.77 -3.11
C HIS A 191 52.83 -24.32 -3.39
N HIS A 192 53.54 -24.09 -4.49
CA HIS A 192 53.97 -22.75 -4.93
C HIS A 192 52.80 -21.78 -5.11
N VAL A 193 51.66 -22.23 -5.64
CA VAL A 193 50.46 -21.37 -5.72
C VAL A 193 49.99 -20.96 -4.32
N LEU A 194 49.97 -21.88 -3.35
CA LEU A 194 49.53 -21.58 -1.99
C LEU A 194 50.51 -20.68 -1.22
N THR A 195 51.81 -20.85 -1.43
CA THR A 195 52.85 -20.18 -0.63
C THR A 195 53.40 -18.91 -1.25
N ASP A 196 53.26 -18.75 -2.57
CA ASP A 196 53.89 -17.66 -3.31
C ASP A 196 52.92 -16.89 -4.21
N ILE A 197 51.72 -17.42 -4.52
CA ILE A 197 50.72 -16.68 -5.32
C ILE A 197 49.59 -16.14 -4.44
N PHE A 198 48.94 -17.01 -3.66
CA PHE A 198 47.84 -16.62 -2.77
C PHE A 198 48.34 -16.04 -1.44
N ILE A 199 49.28 -15.10 -1.54
CA ILE A 199 49.81 -14.32 -0.41
C ILE A 199 49.64 -12.82 -0.67
N PRO A 200 49.35 -12.01 0.36
CA PRO A 200 49.16 -10.57 0.20
C PRO A 200 50.35 -9.85 -0.43
N GLU A 201 51.57 -10.30 -0.14
CA GLU A 201 52.81 -9.72 -0.67
C GLU A 201 52.89 -9.81 -2.21
N ASN A 202 52.17 -10.74 -2.82
CA ASN A 202 52.11 -10.94 -4.26
C ASN A 202 50.74 -10.63 -4.86
N GLY A 203 49.94 -9.79 -4.18
CA GLY A 203 48.70 -9.22 -4.71
C GLY A 203 47.43 -10.02 -4.43
N SER A 204 47.48 -11.04 -3.57
CA SER A 204 46.29 -11.78 -3.15
C SER A 204 45.53 -11.04 -2.06
N LYS A 205 44.21 -10.92 -2.21
CA LYS A 205 43.29 -10.33 -1.24
C LYS A 205 42.81 -11.39 -0.25
N ILE A 206 42.64 -11.02 1.02
CA ILE A 206 42.34 -12.01 2.08
C ILE A 206 40.95 -12.64 1.91
N ASP A 207 39.94 -11.83 1.56
CA ASP A 207 38.53 -12.26 1.44
C ASP A 207 38.14 -12.70 0.02
N SER A 208 39.08 -12.78 -0.92
CA SER A 208 38.81 -13.18 -2.30
C SER A 208 38.50 -14.67 -2.42
N LYS A 209 37.64 -15.03 -3.37
CA LYS A 209 37.43 -16.44 -3.76
C LYS A 209 38.64 -16.95 -4.51
N LYS A 210 39.28 -18.02 -4.02
CA LYS A 210 40.51 -18.58 -4.61
C LYS A 210 40.22 -19.86 -5.39
N ILE A 211 40.72 -19.93 -6.61
CA ILE A 211 40.49 -21.06 -7.53
C ILE A 211 41.82 -21.51 -8.13
N ILE A 212 42.06 -22.82 -8.14
CA ILE A 212 43.19 -23.46 -8.81
C ILE A 212 42.65 -24.30 -9.97
N ILE A 213 43.22 -24.11 -11.16
CA ILE A 213 42.92 -24.92 -12.34
C ILE A 213 44.21 -25.59 -12.80
N VAL A 214 44.29 -26.91 -12.63
CA VAL A 214 45.46 -27.71 -13.06
C VAL A 214 45.22 -28.28 -14.46
N LEU A 215 46.14 -28.00 -15.39
CA LEU A 215 46.17 -28.62 -16.72
C LEU A 215 47.39 -29.53 -16.82
N SER A 216 47.18 -30.82 -17.03
CA SER A 216 48.26 -31.81 -17.13
C SER A 216 47.84 -33.03 -17.97
N ASP A 217 48.82 -33.68 -18.58
CA ASP A 217 48.64 -34.95 -19.31
C ASP A 217 48.91 -36.20 -18.44
N GLY A 218 49.21 -36.00 -17.15
CA GLY A 218 49.16 -37.04 -16.14
C GLY A 218 50.38 -37.12 -15.22
N VAL A 219 50.82 -38.37 -14.99
CA VAL A 219 51.48 -38.85 -13.76
C VAL A 219 52.61 -37.97 -13.23
N ILE A 220 52.58 -37.66 -11.94
CA ILE A 220 53.66 -36.99 -11.20
C ILE A 220 54.97 -37.78 -11.33
N LEU A 221 56.03 -37.12 -11.80
CA LEU A 221 57.33 -37.73 -12.09
C LEU A 221 58.47 -36.83 -11.59
N GLY A 222 59.21 -37.30 -10.58
CA GLY A 222 60.35 -36.59 -10.02
C GLY A 222 59.98 -35.37 -9.17
N ASP A 223 58.80 -35.38 -8.57
CA ASP A 223 58.38 -34.39 -7.57
C ASP A 223 58.88 -34.81 -6.18
N ASP A 224 59.46 -33.85 -5.47
CA ASP A 224 60.03 -34.05 -4.13
C ASP A 224 58.93 -33.98 -3.04
N MET A 225 57.74 -33.47 -3.38
CA MET A 225 56.59 -33.34 -2.48
C MET A 225 55.52 -34.40 -2.72
N ASN A 226 54.83 -34.81 -1.65
CA ASN A 226 53.65 -35.67 -1.74
C ASN A 226 52.39 -34.83 -1.98
N LEU A 227 51.59 -35.20 -2.98
CA LEU A 227 50.35 -34.51 -3.32
C LEU A 227 49.37 -34.45 -2.14
N THR A 228 49.21 -35.54 -1.40
CA THR A 228 48.29 -35.64 -0.26
C THR A 228 48.64 -34.64 0.84
N ASP A 229 49.93 -34.41 1.08
CA ASP A 229 50.41 -33.49 2.12
C ASP A 229 50.11 -32.04 1.73
N VAL A 230 50.30 -31.69 0.46
CA VAL A 230 49.98 -30.34 -0.08
C VAL A 230 48.48 -30.07 -0.04
N LEU A 231 47.65 -31.04 -0.40
CA LEU A 231 46.19 -30.89 -0.39
C LEU A 231 45.62 -30.73 1.03
N ASN A 232 46.33 -31.20 2.07
CA ASN A 232 45.93 -31.07 3.47
C ASN A 232 46.52 -29.83 4.17
N MET A 233 47.24 -28.95 3.46
CA MET A 233 47.78 -27.72 4.04
C MET A 233 46.67 -26.76 4.50
N PRO A 234 46.87 -26.02 5.60
CA PRO A 234 45.90 -25.01 6.08
C PRO A 234 45.52 -23.98 5.01
N GLN A 235 46.47 -23.58 4.17
CA GLN A 235 46.31 -22.61 3.08
C GLN A 235 45.40 -23.13 1.96
N MET A 236 45.20 -24.45 1.86
CA MET A 236 44.28 -25.05 0.89
C MET A 236 42.80 -24.88 1.29
N LYS A 237 42.52 -24.47 2.54
CA LYS A 237 41.16 -24.28 3.03
C LYS A 237 40.48 -23.12 2.30
N GLY A 238 39.31 -23.37 1.71
CA GLY A 238 38.55 -22.36 0.97
C GLY A 238 38.98 -22.19 -0.49
N VAL A 239 39.99 -22.93 -0.95
CA VAL A 239 40.44 -22.94 -2.35
C VAL A 239 39.65 -23.97 -3.14
N THR A 240 38.96 -23.53 -4.19
CA THR A 240 38.26 -24.41 -5.14
C THR A 240 39.25 -24.99 -6.14
N ARG A 241 39.22 -26.31 -6.37
CA ARG A 241 40.18 -26.99 -7.25
C ARG A 241 39.51 -27.65 -8.46
N TYR A 242 39.99 -27.30 -9.64
CA TYR A 242 39.66 -27.93 -10.91
C TYR A 242 40.89 -28.65 -11.46
N SER A 243 40.68 -29.79 -12.10
CA SER A 243 41.74 -30.49 -12.82
C SER A 243 41.25 -30.89 -14.21
N ILE A 244 42.08 -30.64 -15.21
CA ILE A 244 41.80 -30.93 -16.61
C ILE A 244 42.89 -31.87 -17.12
N GLY A 245 42.54 -33.15 -17.22
CA GLY A 245 43.39 -34.19 -17.78
C GLY A 245 43.29 -34.17 -19.30
N VAL A 246 44.42 -34.08 -19.99
CA VAL A 246 44.44 -33.95 -21.46
C VAL A 246 45.28 -35.04 -22.14
N GLY A 247 44.72 -35.65 -23.19
CA GLY A 247 45.44 -36.59 -24.06
C GLY A 247 45.31 -38.06 -23.67
N ASP A 248 45.81 -38.94 -24.54
CA ASP A 248 45.75 -40.40 -24.35
C ASP A 248 46.54 -40.89 -23.13
N GLY A 249 47.46 -40.07 -22.61
CA GLY A 249 48.24 -40.35 -21.39
C GLY A 249 47.38 -40.47 -20.12
N ILE A 250 46.28 -39.71 -20.03
CA ILE A 250 45.27 -39.84 -18.97
C ILE A 250 44.36 -41.04 -19.22
N LEU A 251 43.90 -41.22 -20.46
CA LEU A 251 42.93 -42.27 -20.82
C LEU A 251 43.49 -43.70 -20.71
N THR A 252 44.80 -43.86 -20.86
CA THR A 252 45.47 -45.17 -20.86
C THR A 252 46.14 -45.53 -19.53
N LYS A 253 46.26 -44.59 -18.57
CA LYS A 253 46.95 -44.79 -17.30
C LYS A 253 46.02 -44.54 -16.09
N PRO A 254 45.55 -45.59 -15.39
CA PRO A 254 44.66 -45.44 -14.23
C PRO A 254 45.22 -44.55 -13.12
N LYS A 255 46.55 -44.56 -12.94
CA LYS A 255 47.24 -43.74 -11.94
C LYS A 255 47.09 -42.24 -12.24
N ALA A 256 47.11 -41.84 -13.50
CA ALA A 256 46.96 -40.44 -13.91
C ALA A 256 45.55 -39.91 -13.63
N ILE A 257 44.52 -40.74 -13.88
CA ILE A 257 43.13 -40.40 -13.53
C ILE A 257 42.97 -40.25 -12.02
N GLN A 258 43.55 -41.17 -11.24
CA GLN A 258 43.48 -41.11 -9.79
C GLN A 258 44.12 -39.83 -9.23
N GLU A 259 45.32 -39.47 -9.70
CA GLU A 259 46.01 -38.25 -9.29
C GLU A 259 45.21 -36.98 -9.66
N MET A 260 44.64 -36.91 -10.87
CA MET A 260 43.83 -35.75 -11.27
C MET A 260 42.50 -35.66 -10.51
N MET A 261 41.87 -36.78 -10.20
CA MET A 261 40.67 -36.83 -9.34
C MET A 261 40.97 -36.44 -7.89
N GLU A 262 42.18 -36.70 -7.40
CA GLU A 262 42.62 -36.31 -6.07
C GLU A 262 42.87 -34.80 -5.97
N ILE A 263 43.40 -34.19 -7.03
CA ILE A 263 43.59 -32.73 -7.14
C ILE A 263 42.24 -31.98 -7.14
N ALA A 264 41.29 -32.41 -7.97
CA ALA A 264 40.02 -31.71 -8.14
C ALA A 264 39.04 -31.94 -6.97
N ASP A 265 38.19 -30.95 -6.70
CA ASP A 265 37.02 -31.19 -5.86
C ASP A 265 36.01 -32.11 -6.58
N ARG A 266 35.09 -32.68 -5.80
CA ARG A 266 34.05 -33.60 -6.28
C ARG A 266 33.26 -32.97 -7.46
N GLY A 267 33.30 -33.63 -8.62
CA GLY A 267 32.60 -33.19 -9.83
C GLY A 267 33.31 -32.11 -10.65
N LYS A 268 34.58 -31.78 -10.32
CA LYS A 268 35.38 -30.73 -10.98
C LYS A 268 36.62 -31.26 -11.73
N PHE A 269 36.65 -32.57 -11.97
CA PHE A 269 37.62 -33.21 -12.86
C PHE A 269 37.04 -33.32 -14.26
N PHE A 270 37.78 -32.81 -15.24
CA PHE A 270 37.44 -32.91 -16.66
C PHE A 270 38.52 -33.70 -17.40
N ASN A 271 38.10 -34.60 -18.28
CA ASN A 271 39.00 -35.38 -19.13
C ASN A 271 38.68 -35.10 -20.60
N VAL A 272 39.71 -34.78 -21.38
CA VAL A 272 39.61 -34.52 -22.81
C VAL A 272 40.60 -35.36 -23.59
N SER A 273 40.13 -35.89 -24.72
CA SER A 273 40.93 -36.73 -25.61
C SER A 273 42.16 -36.02 -26.18
N ASN A 274 42.12 -34.69 -26.32
CA ASN A 274 43.25 -33.87 -26.73
C ASN A 274 43.00 -32.40 -26.37
N TYR A 275 44.04 -31.57 -26.50
CA TYR A 275 43.95 -30.14 -26.20
C TYR A 275 43.03 -29.37 -27.18
N ALA A 276 42.55 -29.97 -28.28
CA ALA A 276 41.56 -29.33 -29.16
C ALA A 276 40.13 -29.39 -28.61
N ALA A 277 39.82 -30.40 -27.77
CA ALA A 277 38.52 -30.55 -27.11
C ALA A 277 38.36 -29.69 -25.84
N LEU A 278 39.41 -28.96 -25.44
CA LEU A 278 39.37 -28.01 -24.31
C LEU A 278 38.34 -26.89 -24.50
N ALA A 279 38.04 -26.54 -25.76
CA ALA A 279 37.00 -25.55 -26.09
C ALA A 279 35.60 -25.97 -25.59
N ASP A 280 35.32 -27.28 -25.53
CA ASP A 280 34.01 -27.80 -25.11
C ASP A 280 33.80 -27.68 -23.59
N ILE A 281 34.88 -27.80 -22.80
CA ILE A 281 34.87 -27.63 -21.33
C ILE A 281 34.71 -26.16 -20.95
N LEU A 282 35.14 -25.24 -21.81
CA LEU A 282 35.15 -23.80 -21.54
C LEU A 282 33.78 -23.29 -21.07
N SER A 283 32.69 -23.74 -21.70
CA SER A 283 31.32 -23.38 -21.34
C SER A 283 30.89 -23.89 -19.96
N SER A 284 31.26 -25.14 -19.61
CA SER A 284 30.96 -25.74 -18.31
C SER A 284 31.78 -25.11 -17.19
N LEU A 285 33.05 -24.78 -17.46
CA LEU A 285 33.92 -24.10 -16.52
C LEU A 285 33.40 -22.68 -16.25
N GLN A 286 33.01 -21.94 -17.29
CA GLN A 286 32.39 -20.61 -17.19
C GLN A 286 31.13 -20.60 -16.32
N GLN A 287 30.18 -21.52 -16.56
CA GLN A 287 28.96 -21.63 -15.75
C GLN A 287 29.24 -21.98 -14.29
N SER A 288 30.31 -22.75 -14.02
CA SER A 288 30.72 -23.08 -12.65
C SER A 288 31.43 -21.93 -11.93
N LEU A 289 32.02 -20.99 -12.68
CA LEU A 289 32.72 -19.80 -12.19
C LEU A 289 31.75 -18.63 -11.98
N ILE A 290 30.67 -18.55 -12.77
CA ILE A 290 29.66 -17.49 -12.75
C ILE A 290 28.36 -18.09 -12.18
N GLY A 291 28.17 -17.96 -10.86
CA GLY A 291 27.04 -18.57 -10.15
C GLY A 291 25.67 -18.11 -10.66
N ILE A 292 24.72 -19.05 -10.77
CA ILE A 292 23.32 -18.81 -11.17
C ILE A 292 22.42 -18.96 -9.92
N GLU A 293 21.50 -18.01 -9.75
CA GLU A 293 20.36 -17.90 -8.81
C GLU A 293 20.27 -18.85 -7.61
N GLY A 294 20.21 -18.25 -6.40
CA GLY A 294 19.56 -18.85 -5.23
C GLY A 294 20.27 -20.04 -4.56
N THR A 295 21.45 -20.45 -5.03
CA THR A 295 22.16 -21.64 -4.51
C THR A 295 23.45 -21.36 -3.75
N GLN A 296 23.91 -20.10 -3.65
CA GLN A 296 25.07 -19.78 -2.80
C GLN A 296 24.80 -18.62 -1.83
N GLN A 297 25.14 -18.86 -0.57
CA GLN A 297 25.36 -17.82 0.42
C GLN A 297 26.48 -16.90 -0.09
N GLY A 298 26.14 -15.76 -0.70
CA GLY A 298 27.04 -14.60 -0.71
C GLY A 298 27.26 -13.79 -2.00
N ALA A 299 26.64 -14.05 -3.15
CA ALA A 299 26.75 -13.13 -4.30
C ALA A 299 25.44 -13.05 -5.11
N GLY A 300 24.68 -11.96 -4.95
CA GLY A 300 23.50 -11.63 -5.76
C GLY A 300 23.86 -10.93 -7.07
N PHE A 301 22.91 -10.80 -8.00
CA PHE A 301 23.08 -9.97 -9.19
C PHE A 301 23.15 -8.50 -8.79
N GLN A 302 24.15 -7.76 -9.25
CA GLN A 302 24.25 -6.31 -9.05
C GLN A 302 23.58 -5.59 -10.22
N PHE A 303 24.29 -5.34 -11.33
CA PHE A 303 23.73 -4.63 -12.49
C PHE A 303 23.47 -5.49 -13.73
N GLN A 304 23.78 -6.80 -13.67
CA GLN A 304 23.69 -7.71 -14.82
C GLN A 304 22.27 -7.80 -15.41
N LEU A 305 21.26 -7.60 -14.58
CA LEU A 305 19.84 -7.60 -14.93
C LEU A 305 19.19 -6.23 -14.65
N ALA A 306 19.98 -5.15 -14.58
CA ALA A 306 19.52 -3.85 -14.11
C ALA A 306 18.27 -3.32 -14.83
N GLU A 307 18.12 -3.62 -16.12
CA GLU A 307 17.04 -3.07 -16.96
C GLU A 307 16.98 -1.53 -16.87
N ALA A 308 18.15 -0.89 -16.94
CA ALA A 308 18.30 0.57 -16.81
C ALA A 308 17.65 1.32 -17.98
N GLY A 309 16.69 2.19 -17.68
CA GLY A 309 15.80 2.81 -18.67
C GLY A 309 14.45 2.10 -18.78
N PHE A 310 14.08 1.30 -17.77
CA PHE A 310 12.72 0.77 -17.63
C PHE A 310 11.70 1.86 -17.44
N SER A 311 12.07 2.84 -16.63
CA SER A 311 11.42 4.13 -16.59
C SER A 311 12.44 5.24 -16.82
N SER A 312 11.99 6.39 -17.28
CA SER A 312 12.86 7.54 -17.51
C SER A 312 12.16 8.86 -17.21
N HIS A 313 12.93 9.90 -16.92
CA HIS A 313 12.41 11.24 -16.71
C HIS A 313 13.46 12.30 -17.04
N ILE A 314 13.05 13.32 -17.80
CA ILE A 314 13.91 14.46 -18.15
C ILE A 314 13.56 15.62 -17.23
N MET A 315 14.56 16.16 -16.55
CA MET A 315 14.43 17.31 -15.67
C MET A 315 14.68 18.63 -16.43
N GLN A 316 14.18 19.75 -15.90
CA GLN A 316 14.27 21.07 -16.55
C GLN A 316 15.72 21.57 -16.76
N ASP A 317 16.65 21.09 -15.94
CA ASP A 317 18.09 21.39 -16.04
C ASP A 317 18.84 20.48 -17.03
N ASN A 318 18.11 19.68 -17.82
CA ASN A 318 18.61 18.64 -18.73
C ASN A 318 19.37 17.50 -18.03
N SER A 319 19.14 17.27 -16.73
CA SER A 319 19.54 16.04 -16.09
C SER A 319 18.48 14.94 -16.30
N TYR A 320 18.90 13.68 -16.17
CA TYR A 320 18.11 12.50 -16.54
C TYR A 320 18.00 11.53 -15.37
N LEU A 321 16.81 10.94 -15.21
CA LEU A 321 16.61 9.77 -14.36
C LEU A 321 16.35 8.56 -15.24
N PHE A 322 17.00 7.44 -14.94
CA PHE A 322 16.74 6.14 -15.54
C PHE A 322 16.48 5.11 -14.44
N GLY A 323 15.27 4.59 -14.36
CA GLY A 323 14.92 3.50 -13.47
C GLY A 323 15.58 2.18 -13.91
N ALA A 324 16.10 1.44 -12.94
CA ALA A 324 16.82 0.17 -13.13
C ALA A 324 16.22 -0.89 -12.20
N VAL A 325 15.11 -1.49 -12.63
CA VAL A 325 14.25 -2.36 -11.80
C VAL A 325 14.92 -3.66 -11.35
N GLY A 326 15.82 -4.22 -12.15
CA GLY A 326 16.44 -5.51 -11.86
C GLY A 326 17.81 -5.41 -11.18
N ALA A 327 18.23 -4.20 -10.80
CA ALA A 327 19.46 -4.00 -10.06
C ALA A 327 19.39 -4.64 -8.66
N TYR A 328 20.51 -5.18 -8.17
CA TYR A 328 20.68 -5.77 -6.83
C TYR A 328 19.57 -6.78 -6.48
N ASP A 329 19.50 -7.90 -7.19
CA ASP A 329 18.45 -8.92 -7.08
C ASP A 329 17.02 -8.32 -7.11
N TRP A 330 16.74 -7.49 -8.11
CA TRP A 330 15.46 -6.81 -8.29
C TRP A 330 15.01 -5.94 -7.11
N SER A 331 15.92 -5.58 -6.19
CA SER A 331 15.63 -4.48 -5.26
C SER A 331 15.41 -3.19 -6.05
N GLY A 332 16.21 -2.98 -7.09
CA GLY A 332 16.09 -1.91 -8.07
C GLY A 332 16.77 -0.61 -7.63
N GLY A 333 16.69 0.41 -8.48
CA GLY A 333 17.24 1.74 -8.20
C GLY A 333 17.06 2.70 -9.36
N VAL A 334 17.71 3.85 -9.28
CA VAL A 334 17.62 4.90 -10.30
C VAL A 334 19.01 5.47 -10.60
N PHE A 335 19.40 5.51 -11.87
CA PHE A 335 20.55 6.28 -12.31
C PHE A 335 20.14 7.73 -12.52
N LEU A 336 20.80 8.63 -11.80
CA LEU A 336 20.76 10.07 -12.00
C LEU A 336 21.97 10.48 -12.83
N GLN A 337 21.74 10.99 -14.04
CA GLN A 337 22.78 11.54 -14.90
C GLN A 337 22.67 13.06 -14.95
N SER A 338 23.72 13.76 -14.55
CA SER A 338 23.83 15.22 -14.62
C SER A 338 25.16 15.60 -15.27
N GLY A 339 25.11 16.07 -16.52
CA GLY A 339 26.30 16.22 -17.36
C GLY A 339 27.00 14.87 -17.56
N ASP A 340 28.30 14.82 -17.24
CA ASP A 340 29.12 13.60 -17.31
C ASP A 340 29.07 12.77 -16.02
N THR A 341 28.42 13.28 -14.96
CA THR A 341 28.32 12.57 -13.68
C THR A 341 27.11 11.64 -13.65
N VAL A 342 27.34 10.39 -13.24
CA VAL A 342 26.29 9.38 -13.06
C VAL A 342 26.28 8.94 -11.60
N LYS A 343 25.12 8.98 -10.95
CA LYS A 343 24.91 8.53 -9.57
C LYS A 343 23.82 7.49 -9.51
N PHE A 344 24.00 6.44 -8.72
CA PHE A 344 22.97 5.41 -8.52
C PHE A 344 22.26 5.64 -7.17
N LEU A 345 20.94 5.81 -7.22
CA LEU A 345 20.07 6.05 -6.06
C LEU A 345 19.32 4.75 -5.72
N ASN A 346 19.49 4.22 -4.51
CA ASN A 346 18.85 2.98 -4.06
C ASN A 346 18.40 3.02 -2.59
N ASP A 347 17.72 1.97 -2.13
CA ASP A 347 17.26 1.85 -0.73
C ASP A 347 18.35 1.35 0.25
N SER A 348 19.64 1.28 -0.13
CA SER A 348 20.79 0.63 0.55
C SER A 348 21.03 -0.84 0.17
N ASN A 349 22.29 -1.30 0.30
CA ASN A 349 22.76 -2.62 -0.18
C ASN A 349 22.09 -3.83 0.51
N ASN A 350 21.41 -3.63 1.64
CA ASN A 350 20.61 -4.64 2.36
C ASN A 350 19.09 -4.39 2.29
N GLY A 351 18.65 -3.54 1.37
CA GLY A 351 17.22 -3.25 1.15
C GLY A 351 16.42 -4.50 0.73
N PRO A 352 15.09 -4.45 0.83
CA PRO A 352 14.23 -5.57 0.45
C PRO A 352 14.39 -5.90 -1.04
N LYS A 353 14.80 -7.14 -1.31
CA LYS A 353 14.91 -7.70 -2.66
C LYS A 353 13.55 -7.81 -3.35
N PHE A 354 13.54 -7.82 -4.68
CA PHE A 354 12.32 -7.94 -5.50
C PHE A 354 11.29 -6.80 -5.31
N SER A 355 11.76 -5.61 -4.95
CA SER A 355 10.92 -4.41 -4.75
C SER A 355 10.56 -3.68 -6.06
N TYR A 356 11.36 -3.88 -7.11
CA TYR A 356 11.26 -3.18 -8.41
C TYR A 356 11.37 -1.65 -8.28
N LEU A 357 12.28 -1.16 -7.43
CA LEU A 357 12.57 0.27 -7.39
C LEU A 357 13.08 0.75 -8.76
N GLY A 358 12.59 1.90 -9.23
CA GLY A 358 12.85 2.37 -10.60
C GLY A 358 11.82 1.88 -11.62
N TYR A 359 10.69 1.31 -11.18
CA TYR A 359 9.61 0.93 -12.09
C TYR A 359 8.95 2.15 -12.73
N SER A 360 8.89 3.25 -12.00
CA SER A 360 8.46 4.56 -12.48
C SER A 360 9.36 5.62 -11.87
N VAL A 361 9.65 6.70 -12.59
CA VAL A 361 10.47 7.81 -12.08
C VAL A 361 9.84 9.16 -12.43
N THR A 362 10.01 10.12 -11.53
CA THR A 362 9.67 11.53 -11.76
C THR A 362 10.54 12.40 -10.84
N SER A 363 10.53 13.71 -11.06
CA SER A 363 11.13 14.68 -10.16
C SER A 363 10.07 15.64 -9.61
N ALA A 364 10.37 16.28 -8.47
CA ALA A 364 9.58 17.38 -7.94
C ALA A 364 10.48 18.58 -7.62
N LYS A 365 10.07 19.78 -8.06
CA LYS A 365 10.79 21.03 -7.83
C LYS A 365 10.20 21.73 -6.60
N VAL A 366 11.06 22.07 -5.65
CA VAL A 366 10.70 22.62 -4.34
C VAL A 366 11.31 24.01 -4.16
N LYS A 367 10.55 24.94 -3.58
CA LYS A 367 11.01 26.32 -3.29
C LYS A 367 12.17 26.33 -2.29
N PRO A 368 13.23 27.15 -2.48
CA PRO A 368 13.44 28.07 -3.60
C PRO A 368 14.14 27.44 -4.83
N SER A 369 14.88 26.34 -4.69
CA SER A 369 15.57 25.67 -5.82
C SER A 369 16.10 24.26 -5.46
N LYS A 370 15.28 23.45 -4.80
CA LYS A 370 15.62 22.07 -4.40
C LYS A 370 14.87 21.09 -5.30
N THR A 371 15.51 20.00 -5.73
CA THR A 371 14.88 18.94 -6.52
C THR A 371 14.82 17.66 -5.70
N LEU A 372 13.64 17.06 -5.64
CA LEU A 372 13.43 15.73 -5.09
C LEU A 372 13.38 14.72 -6.25
N TYR A 373 14.11 13.62 -6.13
CA TYR A 373 14.04 12.53 -7.10
C TYR A 373 13.09 11.45 -6.56
N ILE A 374 12.13 11.05 -7.37
CA ILE A 374 11.01 10.21 -6.92
C ILE A 374 10.98 8.96 -7.78
N SER A 375 10.86 7.80 -7.13
CA SER A 375 10.88 6.50 -7.79
C SER A 375 9.87 5.55 -7.20
N GLY A 376 9.13 4.87 -8.07
CA GLY A 376 8.18 3.85 -7.71
C GLY A 376 8.84 2.48 -7.51
N ALA A 377 8.38 1.76 -6.50
CA ALA A 377 8.73 0.39 -6.18
C ALA A 377 7.44 -0.42 -5.92
N PRO A 378 6.67 -0.79 -6.97
CA PRO A 378 5.32 -1.32 -6.83
C PRO A 378 5.24 -2.70 -6.16
N ARG A 379 6.37 -3.39 -5.96
CA ARG A 379 6.45 -4.65 -5.21
C ARG A 379 7.05 -4.52 -3.82
N TYR A 380 7.50 -3.32 -3.43
CA TYR A 380 8.04 -3.05 -2.10
C TYR A 380 7.02 -3.45 -1.02
N ASN A 381 7.46 -4.31 -0.09
CA ASN A 381 6.63 -4.86 0.99
C ASN A 381 5.29 -5.48 0.51
N LEU A 382 5.22 -5.92 -0.74
CA LEU A 382 4.04 -6.43 -1.45
C LEU A 382 2.85 -5.46 -1.59
N THR A 383 2.81 -4.35 -0.86
CA THR A 383 1.78 -3.31 -1.01
C THR A 383 2.16 -2.23 -2.02
N GLY A 384 3.46 -2.12 -2.34
CA GLY A 384 4.03 -1.08 -3.18
C GLY A 384 4.51 0.11 -2.36
N GLY A 385 5.46 0.86 -2.91
CA GLY A 385 6.03 2.04 -2.28
C GLY A 385 6.52 3.07 -3.29
N VAL A 386 6.66 4.30 -2.84
CA VAL A 386 7.28 5.40 -3.59
C VAL A 386 8.40 5.96 -2.75
N PHE A 387 9.61 5.91 -3.28
CA PHE A 387 10.83 6.41 -2.68
C PHE A 387 11.06 7.84 -3.11
N ILE A 388 11.32 8.72 -2.15
CA ILE A 388 11.64 10.12 -2.37
C ILE A 388 13.05 10.36 -1.84
N PHE A 389 13.95 10.69 -2.75
CA PHE A 389 15.36 10.99 -2.49
C PHE A 389 15.56 12.50 -2.40
N ASN A 390 16.22 12.91 -1.32
CA ASN A 390 16.58 14.28 -1.01
C ASN A 390 18.08 14.31 -0.65
N GLY A 391 18.95 14.38 -1.66
CA GLY A 391 20.38 14.22 -1.44
C GLY A 391 20.68 12.86 -0.80
N SER A 392 21.29 12.84 0.38
CA SER A 392 21.58 11.62 1.13
C SER A 392 20.40 11.12 1.98
N GLU A 393 19.37 11.94 2.18
CA GLU A 393 18.17 11.56 2.92
C GLU A 393 17.12 10.95 2.00
N LYS A 394 16.30 10.06 2.55
CA LYS A 394 15.16 9.47 1.83
C LYS A 394 14.00 9.16 2.76
N TYR A 395 12.81 9.11 2.19
CA TYR A 395 11.63 8.57 2.87
C TYR A 395 10.72 7.84 1.86
N VAL A 396 9.81 7.02 2.38
CA VAL A 396 8.94 6.17 1.57
C VAL A 396 7.47 6.48 1.85
N LEU A 397 6.68 6.66 0.79
CA LEU A 397 5.23 6.59 0.85
C LEU A 397 4.82 5.14 0.61
N GLN A 398 4.09 4.53 1.54
CA GLN A 398 3.75 3.12 1.46
C GLN A 398 2.30 2.90 1.02
N GLY A 399 2.09 1.94 0.11
CA GLY A 399 0.77 1.51 -0.32
C GLY A 399 0.02 0.79 0.81
N ASP A 400 -1.31 0.90 0.79
CA ASP A 400 -2.21 0.39 1.83
C ASP A 400 -2.71 -1.04 1.59
N GLN A 401 -2.61 -1.53 0.35
CA GLN A 401 -3.15 -2.84 -0.03
C GLN A 401 -2.14 -3.69 -0.80
N VAL A 402 -2.02 -4.96 -0.38
CA VAL A 402 -1.15 -5.96 -1.00
C VAL A 402 -1.58 -6.20 -2.45
N GLY A 403 -0.63 -6.22 -3.37
CA GLY A 403 -0.87 -6.47 -4.80
C GLY A 403 -1.51 -5.29 -5.54
N SER A 404 -1.77 -4.16 -4.88
CA SER A 404 -2.36 -2.97 -5.53
C SER A 404 -1.44 -2.31 -6.57
N TYR A 405 -0.15 -2.67 -6.53
CA TYR A 405 0.88 -2.15 -7.42
C TYR A 405 1.07 -0.63 -7.28
N PHE A 406 0.89 -0.13 -6.06
CA PHE A 406 1.04 1.28 -5.68
C PHE A 406 2.44 1.79 -6.00
N GLY A 407 2.54 2.91 -6.72
CA GLY A 407 3.81 3.47 -7.18
C GLY A 407 4.23 3.00 -8.57
N SER A 408 3.40 2.24 -9.28
CA SER A 408 3.70 1.83 -10.66
C SER A 408 3.59 2.95 -11.69
N VAL A 409 2.84 4.01 -11.38
CA VAL A 409 2.70 5.22 -12.20
C VAL A 409 2.81 6.44 -11.30
N LEU A 410 3.62 7.42 -11.70
CA LEU A 410 3.84 8.66 -10.96
C LEU A 410 3.62 9.86 -11.87
N CYS A 411 3.00 10.91 -11.33
CA CYS A 411 2.86 12.18 -12.02
C CYS A 411 3.06 13.33 -11.02
N ALA A 412 4.17 14.04 -11.16
CA ALA A 412 4.37 15.32 -10.46
C ALA A 412 3.56 16.42 -11.16
N LEU A 413 2.80 17.18 -10.38
CA LEU A 413 1.89 18.21 -10.85
C LEU A 413 2.20 19.54 -10.17
N ASP A 414 2.65 20.50 -10.97
CA ASP A 414 2.54 21.94 -10.70
C ASP A 414 1.11 22.33 -11.10
N ILE A 415 0.22 22.59 -10.13
CA ILE A 415 -1.20 22.85 -10.43
C ILE A 415 -1.42 24.32 -10.77
N ASP A 416 -0.68 25.25 -10.17
CA ASP A 416 -0.92 26.70 -10.28
C ASP A 416 0.02 27.42 -11.26
N LYS A 417 0.92 26.67 -11.91
CA LYS A 417 1.89 27.10 -12.92
C LYS A 417 2.93 28.06 -12.37
N ASP A 418 3.34 27.88 -11.13
CA ASP A 418 4.39 28.68 -10.50
C ASP A 418 5.81 28.11 -10.70
N GLU A 419 5.93 27.07 -11.53
CA GLU A 419 7.12 26.26 -11.82
C GLU A 419 7.53 25.27 -10.71
N TYR A 420 6.84 25.26 -9.56
CA TYR A 420 7.11 24.35 -8.46
C TYR A 420 6.05 23.24 -8.39
N THR A 421 6.44 22.09 -7.88
CA THR A 421 5.53 20.95 -7.79
C THR A 421 4.63 21.10 -6.56
N ASP A 422 3.31 21.07 -6.76
CA ASP A 422 2.33 21.13 -5.67
C ASP A 422 1.86 19.75 -5.22
N TYR A 423 1.68 18.84 -6.17
CA TYR A 423 1.11 17.52 -5.91
C TYR A 423 1.91 16.40 -6.58
N LEU A 424 1.89 15.24 -5.95
CA LEU A 424 2.31 13.97 -6.54
C LEU A 424 1.09 13.05 -6.63
N LEU A 425 0.76 12.61 -7.84
CA LEU A 425 -0.24 11.58 -8.08
C LEU A 425 0.45 10.23 -8.18
N VAL A 426 -0.10 9.25 -7.47
CA VAL A 426 0.44 7.89 -7.39
C VAL A 426 -0.63 6.88 -7.81
N GLY A 427 -0.38 6.17 -8.90
CA GLY A 427 -1.25 5.12 -9.41
C GLY A 427 -1.12 3.80 -8.63
N ALA A 428 -2.26 3.17 -8.37
CA ALA A 428 -2.38 1.80 -7.86
C ALA A 428 -3.40 1.05 -8.74
N PRO A 429 -3.05 0.72 -10.01
CA PRO A 429 -4.00 0.20 -10.99
C PRO A 429 -4.54 -1.19 -10.65
N HIS A 430 -3.89 -1.96 -9.77
CA HIS A 430 -4.35 -3.27 -9.30
C HIS A 430 -5.06 -3.20 -7.95
N PHE A 431 -5.35 -1.98 -7.45
CA PHE A 431 -6.17 -1.83 -6.27
C PHE A 431 -7.54 -2.47 -6.48
N HIS A 432 -8.00 -3.21 -5.48
CA HIS A 432 -9.20 -4.02 -5.57
C HIS A 432 -10.15 -3.89 -4.38
N LEU A 433 -11.42 -3.71 -4.69
CA LEU A 433 -12.56 -3.82 -3.77
C LEU A 433 -13.45 -5.00 -4.17
N ASN A 434 -13.93 -5.01 -5.42
CA ASN A 434 -14.71 -6.13 -5.98
C ASN A 434 -13.98 -6.82 -7.15
N GLY A 435 -13.00 -6.15 -7.75
CA GLY A 435 -12.07 -6.68 -8.76
C GLY A 435 -10.87 -5.74 -8.89
N GLU A 436 -10.12 -5.70 -10.00
CA GLU A 436 -9.07 -4.69 -10.21
C GLU A 436 -9.64 -3.33 -10.69
N GLU A 437 -10.40 -2.62 -9.85
CA GLU A 437 -10.93 -1.30 -10.22
C GLU A 437 -9.81 -0.29 -10.49
N GLY A 438 -8.75 -0.33 -9.67
CA GLY A 438 -7.68 0.66 -9.66
C GLY A 438 -8.05 1.97 -8.96
N LYS A 439 -7.05 2.69 -8.46
CA LYS A 439 -7.20 4.02 -7.85
C LYS A 439 -5.96 4.87 -8.06
N VAL A 440 -6.12 6.18 -7.92
CA VAL A 440 -5.01 7.14 -7.87
C VAL A 440 -5.08 7.94 -6.58
N LEU A 441 -3.99 7.93 -5.82
CA LEU A 441 -3.87 8.75 -4.60
C LEU A 441 -3.14 10.06 -4.92
N MET A 442 -3.50 11.11 -4.21
CA MET A 442 -2.92 12.44 -4.38
C MET A 442 -2.22 12.86 -3.08
N TYR A 443 -0.98 13.28 -3.20
CA TYR A 443 -0.17 13.78 -2.09
C TYR A 443 0.19 15.23 -2.34
N LYS A 444 0.00 16.10 -1.35
CA LYS A 444 0.37 17.50 -1.42
C LYS A 444 1.81 17.68 -0.93
N LEU A 445 2.62 18.40 -1.67
CA LEU A 445 3.95 18.79 -1.22
C LEU A 445 3.82 19.92 -0.19
N ASN A 446 4.38 19.69 0.99
CA ASN A 446 4.49 20.68 2.04
C ASN A 446 5.96 20.78 2.46
N GLN A 447 6.60 21.91 2.14
CA GLN A 447 8.05 22.06 2.22
C GLN A 447 8.75 21.01 1.35
N ASP A 448 9.37 19.98 1.94
CA ASP A 448 10.04 18.89 1.25
C ASP A 448 9.42 17.50 1.52
N ARG A 449 8.22 17.47 2.11
CA ARG A 449 7.49 16.24 2.40
C ARG A 449 6.13 16.17 1.72
N PHE A 450 5.84 15.02 1.14
CA PHE A 450 4.53 14.71 0.58
C PHE A 450 3.59 14.20 1.67
N GLU A 451 2.44 14.86 1.82
CA GLU A 451 1.39 14.55 2.80
C GLU A 451 0.14 14.05 2.07
N SER A 452 -0.50 13.01 2.59
CA SER A 452 -1.71 12.44 1.97
C SER A 452 -2.88 13.43 2.03
N VAL A 453 -3.60 13.57 0.93
CA VAL A 453 -4.83 14.37 0.84
C VAL A 453 -6.03 13.45 1.00
N SER A 454 -7.11 13.92 1.62
CA SER A 454 -8.36 13.14 1.79
C SER A 454 -9.06 12.75 0.48
N ARG A 455 -8.58 13.23 -0.67
CA ARG A 455 -9.21 13.06 -1.98
C ARG A 455 -8.46 12.01 -2.80
N GLU A 456 -9.18 10.95 -3.19
CA GLU A 456 -8.72 9.91 -4.11
C GLU A 456 -9.43 10.07 -5.46
N LEU A 457 -8.76 9.70 -6.57
CA LEU A 457 -9.39 9.62 -7.88
C LEU A 457 -9.75 8.17 -8.18
N LYS A 458 -10.97 7.96 -8.68
CA LYS A 458 -11.55 6.66 -9.05
C LYS A 458 -12.29 6.79 -10.38
N GLY A 459 -12.33 5.68 -11.12
CA GLY A 459 -13.14 5.55 -12.33
C GLY A 459 -14.64 5.37 -12.03
N ASP A 460 -15.43 5.12 -13.07
CA ASP A 460 -16.87 4.92 -12.95
C ASP A 460 -17.24 3.72 -12.05
N GLU A 461 -18.29 3.89 -11.25
CA GLU A 461 -18.81 2.82 -10.40
C GLU A 461 -19.32 1.63 -11.24
N GLY A 462 -19.03 0.41 -10.78
CA GLY A 462 -19.46 -0.84 -11.43
C GLY A 462 -18.46 -1.43 -12.44
N GLN A 463 -17.34 -0.76 -12.70
CA GLN A 463 -16.28 -1.26 -13.59
C GLN A 463 -15.19 -1.99 -12.80
N THR A 464 -15.41 -3.27 -12.50
CA THR A 464 -14.59 -4.02 -11.54
C THR A 464 -13.20 -4.39 -12.01
N PHE A 465 -12.83 -4.20 -13.29
CA PHE A 465 -11.49 -4.55 -13.80
C PHE A 465 -10.90 -3.43 -14.65
N ALA A 466 -11.27 -2.18 -14.39
CA ALA A 466 -10.90 -1.04 -15.23
C ALA A 466 -9.40 -0.73 -15.25
N ARG A 467 -8.66 -1.11 -14.19
CA ARG A 467 -7.28 -0.70 -13.91
C ARG A 467 -7.10 0.81 -14.01
N PHE A 468 -8.01 1.55 -13.40
CA PHE A 468 -7.93 3.01 -13.33
C PHE A 468 -6.61 3.44 -12.67
N GLY A 469 -5.91 4.38 -13.30
CA GLY A 469 -4.58 4.82 -12.84
C GLY A 469 -3.41 4.08 -13.49
N ALA A 470 -3.65 3.26 -14.52
CA ALA A 470 -2.60 2.60 -15.30
C ALA A 470 -1.78 3.55 -16.17
N ALA A 471 -2.29 4.77 -16.42
CA ALA A 471 -1.55 5.88 -17.01
C ALA A 471 -2.03 7.18 -16.37
N ILE A 472 -1.12 8.10 -16.08
CA ILE A 472 -1.42 9.42 -15.52
C ILE A 472 -0.51 10.43 -16.20
N ALA A 473 -1.07 11.53 -16.70
CA ALA A 473 -0.28 12.60 -17.31
C ALA A 473 -0.84 13.98 -16.94
N SER A 474 0.05 14.91 -16.61
CA SER A 474 -0.27 16.33 -16.64
C SER A 474 -0.46 16.74 -18.10
N ILE A 475 -1.64 17.26 -18.43
CA ILE A 475 -2.02 17.64 -19.80
C ILE A 475 -1.99 19.15 -20.02
N GLY A 476 -1.46 19.89 -19.04
CA GLY A 476 -1.50 21.34 -18.99
C GLY A 476 -2.92 21.87 -18.78
N ASP A 477 -3.07 23.17 -18.87
CA ASP A 477 -4.36 23.87 -18.76
C ASP A 477 -5.11 23.79 -20.09
N ILE A 478 -6.11 22.93 -20.15
CA ILE A 478 -6.92 22.66 -21.35
C ILE A 478 -8.19 23.50 -21.39
N ASP A 479 -8.65 24.06 -20.27
CA ASP A 479 -9.89 24.85 -20.17
C ASP A 479 -9.65 26.38 -20.05
N GLY A 480 -8.40 26.82 -19.89
CA GLY A 480 -8.01 28.21 -19.77
C GLY A 480 -8.28 28.82 -18.38
N ASN A 481 -8.43 28.00 -17.34
CA ASN A 481 -8.71 28.45 -15.98
C ASN A 481 -7.44 28.85 -15.18
N LYS A 482 -6.26 28.74 -15.81
CA LYS A 482 -4.91 29.00 -15.28
C LYS A 482 -4.29 27.90 -14.43
N PHE A 483 -5.00 26.80 -14.18
CA PHE A 483 -4.48 25.65 -13.46
C PHE A 483 -4.19 24.49 -14.43
N ASN A 484 -3.18 23.68 -14.14
CA ASN A 484 -2.89 22.50 -14.96
C ASN A 484 -3.86 21.36 -14.66
N ASP A 485 -4.26 20.66 -15.72
CA ASP A 485 -5.21 19.55 -15.69
C ASP A 485 -4.48 18.21 -15.83
N VAL A 486 -5.19 17.12 -15.50
CA VAL A 486 -4.65 15.75 -15.51
C VAL A 486 -5.55 14.82 -16.31
N ALA A 487 -4.94 13.92 -17.09
CA ALA A 487 -5.61 12.77 -17.69
C ALA A 487 -5.21 11.48 -16.99
N VAL A 488 -6.18 10.59 -16.75
CA VAL A 488 -5.98 9.27 -16.13
C VAL A 488 -6.57 8.18 -17.03
N GLY A 489 -5.77 7.16 -17.33
CA GLY A 489 -6.16 6.01 -18.15
C GLY A 489 -6.80 4.88 -17.34
N ALA A 490 -7.79 4.23 -17.95
CA ALA A 490 -8.44 3.01 -17.47
C ALA A 490 -8.56 2.01 -18.64
N PRO A 491 -7.46 1.40 -19.08
CA PRO A 491 -7.38 0.66 -20.35
C PRO A 491 -8.26 -0.59 -20.39
N LEU A 492 -8.62 -1.17 -19.25
CA LEU A 492 -9.40 -2.41 -19.20
C LEU A 492 -10.89 -2.19 -19.00
N GLU A 493 -11.32 -0.94 -18.91
CA GLU A 493 -12.72 -0.58 -18.70
C GLU A 493 -13.61 -0.97 -19.88
N THR A 494 -14.87 -1.34 -19.61
CA THR A 494 -15.87 -1.73 -20.63
C THR A 494 -15.35 -2.83 -21.56
N ASP A 495 -15.18 -4.04 -21.02
CA ASP A 495 -14.71 -5.22 -21.75
C ASP A 495 -13.37 -5.00 -22.48
N SER A 496 -12.40 -4.38 -21.80
CA SER A 496 -11.08 -4.05 -22.35
C SER A 496 -11.09 -3.04 -23.51
N SER A 497 -12.20 -2.34 -23.76
CA SER A 497 -12.22 -1.23 -24.72
C SER A 497 -11.33 -0.09 -24.24
N GLY A 498 -11.40 0.20 -22.95
CA GLY A 498 -10.63 1.23 -22.26
C GLY A 498 -11.23 2.63 -22.35
N SER A 499 -10.86 3.49 -21.41
CA SER A 499 -11.28 4.89 -21.32
C SER A 499 -10.14 5.80 -20.84
N ILE A 500 -10.30 7.10 -21.05
CA ILE A 500 -9.54 8.12 -20.32
C ILE A 500 -10.49 9.05 -19.55
N TYR A 501 -10.01 9.54 -18.41
CA TYR A 501 -10.70 10.47 -17.53
C TYR A 501 -9.90 11.77 -17.45
N ILE A 502 -10.57 12.90 -17.58
CA ILE A 502 -10.00 14.24 -17.49
C ILE A 502 -10.43 14.85 -16.16
N TYR A 503 -9.45 15.38 -15.45
CA TYR A 503 -9.62 16.08 -14.19
C TYR A 503 -9.05 17.49 -14.33
N ASN A 504 -9.91 18.50 -14.23
CA ASN A 504 -9.49 19.89 -14.29
C ASN A 504 -8.89 20.37 -12.96
N GLY A 505 -7.83 21.16 -13.03
CA GLY A 505 -7.17 21.78 -11.90
C GLY A 505 -7.92 23.01 -11.39
N PHE A 506 -7.91 23.18 -10.07
CA PHE A 506 -8.42 24.35 -9.38
C PHE A 506 -7.54 24.65 -8.16
N GLN A 507 -7.74 25.81 -7.53
CA GLN A 507 -7.02 26.20 -6.31
C GLN A 507 -7.05 25.13 -5.20
N HIS A 508 -8.09 24.29 -5.15
CA HIS A 508 -8.30 23.27 -4.11
C HIS A 508 -8.01 21.84 -4.61
N GLY A 509 -7.29 21.68 -5.72
CA GLY A 509 -6.93 20.39 -6.31
C GLY A 509 -7.71 20.06 -7.59
N LEU A 510 -7.79 18.76 -7.91
CA LEU A 510 -8.32 18.25 -9.18
C LEU A 510 -9.80 17.87 -9.10
N THR A 511 -10.61 18.21 -10.10
CA THR A 511 -12.03 17.85 -10.18
C THR A 511 -12.37 17.18 -11.51
N PHE A 512 -13.08 16.06 -11.47
CA PHE A 512 -13.51 15.32 -12.67
C PHE A 512 -14.36 16.20 -13.59
N SER A 513 -14.03 16.22 -14.88
CA SER A 513 -14.77 16.98 -15.90
C SER A 513 -15.34 16.11 -17.00
N GLN A 514 -14.57 15.15 -17.48
CA GLN A 514 -14.93 14.41 -18.70
C GLN A 514 -14.37 13.00 -18.70
N LYS A 515 -15.13 12.05 -19.24
CA LYS A 515 -14.67 10.74 -19.66
C LYS A 515 -14.73 10.63 -21.17
N ILE A 516 -13.74 9.97 -21.78
CA ILE A 516 -13.69 9.70 -23.21
C ILE A 516 -13.51 8.20 -23.41
N SER A 517 -14.45 7.60 -24.13
CA SER A 517 -14.45 6.18 -24.45
C SER A 517 -14.51 5.97 -25.97
N PRO A 518 -13.93 4.88 -26.50
CA PRO A 518 -14.00 4.55 -27.93
C PRO A 518 -15.41 4.50 -28.51
N SER A 519 -16.37 4.07 -27.69
CA SER A 519 -17.79 4.02 -28.03
C SER A 519 -18.39 5.38 -28.36
N ASP A 520 -17.88 6.45 -27.75
CA ASP A 520 -18.42 7.80 -27.93
C ASP A 520 -18.36 8.19 -29.40
N PHE A 521 -17.28 7.83 -30.09
CA PHE A 521 -17.07 8.10 -31.51
C PHE A 521 -17.28 6.88 -32.41
N GLY A 522 -18.03 5.88 -31.92
CA GLY A 522 -18.46 4.72 -32.70
C GLY A 522 -17.32 3.78 -33.09
N MET A 523 -16.20 3.79 -32.36
CA MET A 523 -15.07 2.90 -32.58
C MET A 523 -15.05 1.78 -31.52
N LYS A 524 -14.49 0.63 -31.90
CA LYS A 524 -14.16 -0.45 -30.98
C LYS A 524 -12.64 -0.55 -30.94
N LEU A 525 -12.05 -0.13 -29.83
CA LEU A 525 -10.63 -0.20 -29.59
C LEU A 525 -10.36 -1.21 -28.48
N VAL A 526 -9.09 -1.51 -28.23
CA VAL A 526 -8.67 -2.37 -27.13
C VAL A 526 -7.57 -1.65 -26.37
N HIS A 527 -7.66 -1.63 -25.04
CA HIS A 527 -6.71 -0.96 -24.16
C HIS A 527 -6.55 0.54 -24.44
N PHE A 528 -7.62 1.23 -24.85
CA PHE A 528 -7.58 2.68 -25.03
C PHE A 528 -7.33 3.36 -23.67
N GLY A 529 -6.32 4.24 -23.60
CA GLY A 529 -5.87 4.82 -22.34
C GLY A 529 -4.73 4.04 -21.67
N LEU A 530 -4.08 3.12 -22.40
CA LEU A 530 -2.90 2.39 -21.90
C LEU A 530 -1.70 3.31 -21.65
N SER A 531 -1.57 4.37 -22.44
CA SER A 531 -0.60 5.45 -22.25
C SER A 531 -1.26 6.78 -22.57
N VAL A 532 -0.83 7.83 -21.89
CA VAL A 532 -1.34 9.19 -22.11
C VAL A 532 -0.17 10.16 -22.06
N SER A 533 -0.17 11.15 -22.95
CA SER A 533 0.78 12.26 -22.93
C SER A 533 0.06 13.56 -23.31
N GLY A 534 0.43 14.66 -22.67
CA GLY A 534 -0.11 15.99 -22.95
C GLY A 534 0.92 16.88 -23.63
N ALA A 535 0.50 17.60 -24.65
CA ALA A 535 1.25 18.67 -25.28
C ALA A 535 0.55 20.01 -24.97
N PRO A 536 1.13 20.86 -24.09
CA PRO A 536 0.53 22.13 -23.72
C PRO A 536 0.38 23.07 -24.92
N ALA A 537 -0.62 23.96 -24.88
CA ALA A 537 -0.85 24.93 -25.94
C ALA A 537 0.34 25.89 -26.06
N THR A 538 0.87 26.06 -27.28
CA THR A 538 1.88 27.08 -27.60
C THR A 538 1.21 28.30 -28.21
N ALA A 539 1.93 29.43 -28.34
CA ALA A 539 1.38 30.69 -28.86
C ALA A 539 0.73 30.57 -30.27
N SER A 540 1.03 29.50 -31.02
CA SER A 540 0.52 29.23 -32.36
C SER A 540 -0.32 27.96 -32.48
N ASN A 541 -0.47 27.15 -31.42
CA ASN A 541 -1.14 25.84 -31.50
C ASN A 541 -1.98 25.49 -30.26
N LYS A 542 -3.04 24.71 -30.48
CA LYS A 542 -3.94 24.24 -29.41
C LYS A 542 -3.26 23.15 -28.57
N ALA A 543 -3.65 23.05 -27.30
CA ALA A 543 -3.23 21.93 -26.46
C ALA A 543 -3.73 20.63 -27.10
N SER A 544 -2.92 19.58 -26.98
CA SER A 544 -3.25 18.27 -27.54
C SER A 544 -2.98 17.17 -26.54
N ILE A 545 -3.76 16.10 -26.60
CA ILE A 545 -3.62 14.93 -25.74
C ILE A 545 -3.41 13.72 -26.65
N ALA A 546 -2.29 13.01 -26.48
CA ALA A 546 -2.03 11.76 -27.15
C ALA A 546 -2.44 10.60 -26.25
N VAL A 547 -3.17 9.62 -26.80
CA VAL A 547 -3.68 8.46 -26.07
C VAL A 547 -3.34 7.18 -26.81
N GLY A 548 -2.61 6.29 -26.13
CA GLY A 548 -2.27 4.97 -26.63
C GLY A 548 -3.42 3.98 -26.53
N SER A 549 -3.52 3.13 -27.55
CA SER A 549 -4.37 1.95 -27.61
C SER A 549 -3.56 0.83 -28.28
N GLN A 550 -4.04 -0.40 -28.24
CA GLN A 550 -3.36 -1.52 -28.87
C GLN A 550 -3.20 -1.28 -30.39
N GLY A 551 -1.97 -1.00 -30.82
CA GLY A 551 -1.60 -0.81 -32.23
C GLY A 551 -1.94 0.56 -32.83
N VAL A 552 -2.48 1.52 -32.06
CA VAL A 552 -2.89 2.84 -32.56
C VAL A 552 -2.70 3.91 -31.47
N VAL A 553 -2.28 5.11 -31.88
CA VAL A 553 -2.26 6.31 -31.02
C VAL A 553 -3.28 7.32 -31.55
N PHE A 554 -4.05 7.92 -30.65
CA PHE A 554 -5.03 8.96 -30.94
C PHE A 554 -4.53 10.30 -30.45
N VAL A 555 -4.65 11.35 -31.27
CA VAL A 555 -4.33 12.71 -30.87
C VAL A 555 -5.60 13.53 -30.85
N PHE A 556 -5.84 14.13 -29.70
CA PHE A 556 -7.03 14.88 -29.34
C PHE A 556 -6.66 16.35 -29.22
N GLU A 557 -7.33 17.25 -29.95
CA GLU A 557 -7.07 18.69 -29.86
C GLU A 557 -8.10 19.37 -28.95
N THR A 558 -7.67 20.33 -28.13
CA THR A 558 -8.61 21.05 -27.26
C THR A 558 -9.46 22.08 -28.02
N ILE A 559 -10.69 22.29 -27.56
CA ILE A 559 -11.59 23.32 -28.06
C ILE A 559 -11.66 24.45 -27.03
N PRO A 560 -11.59 25.74 -27.44
CA PRO A 560 -11.68 26.85 -26.49
C PRO A 560 -12.97 26.80 -25.66
N VAL A 561 -12.81 26.88 -24.34
CA VAL A 561 -13.90 26.93 -23.36
C VAL A 561 -14.33 28.38 -23.13
N ILE A 562 -15.62 28.61 -22.96
CA ILE A 562 -16.19 29.92 -22.64
C ILE A 562 -17.10 29.86 -21.43
N VAL A 563 -17.02 30.90 -20.60
CA VAL A 563 -17.87 31.08 -19.42
C VAL A 563 -18.86 32.19 -19.71
N ILE A 564 -20.15 31.85 -19.76
CA ILE A 564 -21.25 32.78 -19.97
C ILE A 564 -22.09 32.85 -18.69
N ASN A 565 -22.31 34.06 -18.18
CA ASN A 565 -23.21 34.31 -17.07
C ASN A 565 -24.46 35.07 -17.55
N PRO A 566 -25.66 34.48 -17.44
CA PRO A 566 -26.89 35.18 -17.74
C PRO A 566 -27.37 35.99 -16.52
N ASP A 567 -27.71 37.24 -16.75
CA ASP A 567 -28.26 38.16 -15.76
C ASP A 567 -29.74 38.44 -16.08
N ILE A 568 -30.64 38.11 -15.15
CA ILE A 568 -32.10 38.17 -15.37
C ILE A 568 -32.66 39.42 -14.69
N ASN A 569 -33.21 40.33 -15.51
CA ASN A 569 -33.85 41.54 -15.02
C ASN A 569 -35.37 41.47 -15.14
N ILE A 570 -36.05 41.76 -14.03
CA ILE A 570 -37.51 41.70 -13.90
C ILE A 570 -38.03 43.02 -13.34
N THR A 571 -39.12 43.54 -13.90
CA THR A 571 -39.76 44.74 -13.37
C THR A 571 -41.29 44.61 -13.43
N PRO A 572 -42.02 44.76 -12.32
CA PRO A 572 -41.52 44.98 -10.95
C PRO A 572 -40.97 43.69 -10.30
N GLU A 573 -40.05 43.84 -9.35
CA GLU A 573 -39.46 42.72 -8.57
C GLU A 573 -40.42 42.15 -7.51
N VAL A 574 -41.43 42.94 -7.11
CA VAL A 574 -42.44 42.57 -6.12
C VAL A 574 -43.84 42.83 -6.68
N ILE A 575 -44.76 41.89 -6.48
CA ILE A 575 -46.17 42.01 -6.84
C ILE A 575 -46.92 42.74 -5.72
N PRO A 576 -47.48 43.93 -5.97
CA PRO A 576 -48.11 44.74 -4.93
C PRO A 576 -49.47 44.16 -4.46
N LEU A 577 -49.85 44.45 -3.21
CA LEU A 577 -51.05 43.93 -2.53
C LEU A 577 -52.34 44.21 -3.31
N ASN A 578 -52.42 45.38 -3.96
CA ASN A 578 -53.57 45.75 -4.77
C ASN A 578 -53.80 44.82 -5.98
N GLN A 579 -52.73 44.24 -6.55
CA GLN A 579 -52.80 43.27 -7.64
C GLN A 579 -53.07 41.85 -7.12
N GLN A 580 -52.73 41.56 -5.86
CA GLN A 580 -53.00 40.25 -5.23
C GLN A 580 -54.50 40.03 -4.96
N MET A 581 -55.25 41.11 -4.68
CA MET A 581 -56.69 41.05 -4.42
C MET A 581 -57.56 40.84 -5.67
N ILE A 582 -56.97 40.88 -6.88
CA ILE A 582 -57.68 40.77 -8.15
C ILE A 582 -57.61 39.31 -8.64
N LYS A 583 -58.78 38.66 -8.80
CA LYS A 583 -58.88 37.23 -9.20
C LYS A 583 -58.30 36.94 -10.59
N ILE A 584 -58.37 37.89 -11.52
CA ILE A 584 -57.80 37.82 -12.88
C ILE A 584 -57.37 39.24 -13.26
N SER A 585 -56.05 39.50 -13.35
CA SER A 585 -55.55 40.82 -13.78
C SER A 585 -55.34 40.82 -15.29
N SER A 586 -56.02 41.69 -16.02
CA SER A 586 -55.82 41.87 -17.46
C SER A 586 -54.98 43.11 -17.80
N LYS A 587 -54.39 43.78 -16.79
CA LYS A 587 -53.71 45.08 -16.94
C LYS A 587 -52.36 45.18 -16.21
N PHE A 588 -51.87 44.11 -15.57
CA PHE A 588 -50.57 44.10 -14.90
C PHE A 588 -49.60 43.21 -15.66
N ASP A 589 -48.72 43.86 -16.41
CA ASP A 589 -47.65 43.20 -17.16
C ASP A 589 -46.34 43.30 -16.37
N ILE A 590 -45.60 42.20 -16.34
CA ILE A 590 -44.24 42.14 -15.79
C ILE A 590 -43.26 42.16 -16.96
N MET A 591 -42.29 43.07 -16.93
CA MET A 591 -41.24 43.18 -17.92
C MET A 591 -40.09 42.24 -17.56
N TYR A 592 -39.61 41.47 -18.52
CA TYR A 592 -38.52 40.50 -18.37
C TYR A 592 -37.49 40.68 -19.49
N TYR A 593 -36.21 40.68 -19.17
CA TYR A 593 -35.14 40.50 -20.15
C TYR A 593 -33.92 39.83 -19.51
N THR A 594 -33.04 39.29 -20.35
CA THR A 594 -31.81 38.64 -19.90
C THR A 594 -30.62 39.21 -20.64
N CYS A 595 -29.55 39.51 -19.92
CA CYS A 595 -28.26 39.89 -20.49
C CYS A 595 -27.28 38.73 -20.38
N PHE A 596 -26.61 38.39 -21.47
CA PHE A 596 -25.55 37.37 -21.47
C PHE A 596 -24.20 38.06 -21.44
N LYS A 597 -23.38 37.74 -20.44
CA LYS A 597 -22.03 38.27 -20.27
C LYS A 597 -21.00 37.16 -20.35
N VAL A 598 -20.01 37.32 -21.23
CA VAL A 598 -18.82 36.47 -21.27
C VAL A 598 -17.85 36.95 -20.19
N ILE A 599 -17.50 36.07 -19.27
CA ILE A 599 -16.60 36.38 -18.14
C ILE A 599 -15.15 35.99 -18.50
N ASN A 600 -14.97 34.87 -19.19
CA ASN A 600 -13.65 34.38 -19.59
C ASN A 600 -13.63 33.98 -21.08
N GLY A 601 -12.56 34.37 -21.76
CA GLY A 601 -12.43 34.33 -23.22
C GLY A 601 -12.90 35.61 -23.90
N LYS A 602 -12.12 36.13 -24.87
CA LYS A 602 -12.56 37.24 -25.73
C LYS A 602 -13.46 36.70 -26.83
N LEU A 603 -14.62 37.32 -27.02
CA LEU A 603 -15.49 37.01 -28.15
C LEU A 603 -14.86 37.52 -29.45
N GLN A 604 -14.18 36.64 -30.19
CA GLN A 604 -13.65 36.96 -31.52
C GLN A 604 -14.64 36.66 -32.65
N ILE A 605 -15.69 35.89 -32.37
CA ILE A 605 -16.69 35.40 -33.33
C ILE A 605 -18.06 35.45 -32.66
N GLN A 606 -19.10 35.76 -33.43
CA GLN A 606 -20.50 35.75 -32.97
C GLN A 606 -20.92 34.38 -32.42
N LEU A 607 -21.57 34.36 -31.26
CA LEU A 607 -22.01 33.12 -30.62
C LEU A 607 -23.54 33.03 -30.59
N PRO A 608 -24.16 32.07 -31.29
CA PRO A 608 -25.58 31.84 -31.19
C PRO A 608 -25.90 31.04 -29.92
N ILE A 609 -26.73 31.63 -29.07
CA ILE A 609 -27.22 31.08 -27.81
C ILE A 609 -28.69 30.71 -27.99
N LYS A 610 -29.04 29.45 -27.73
CA LYS A 610 -30.42 29.02 -27.57
C LYS A 610 -30.76 29.05 -26.08
N TYR A 611 -31.87 29.66 -25.71
CA TYR A 611 -32.29 29.70 -24.31
C TYR A 611 -33.80 29.48 -24.17
N GLN A 612 -34.17 28.92 -23.04
CA GLN A 612 -35.52 28.53 -22.67
C GLN A 612 -35.89 29.20 -21.35
N ILE A 613 -37.06 29.81 -21.30
CA ILE A 613 -37.59 30.48 -20.11
C ILE A 613 -38.83 29.70 -19.67
N ALA A 614 -38.77 29.07 -18.50
CA ALA A 614 -39.90 28.45 -17.84
C ALA A 614 -40.49 29.41 -16.81
N LEU A 615 -41.75 29.78 -17.01
CA LEU A 615 -42.50 30.70 -16.16
C LEU A 615 -43.17 29.92 -15.01
N ASP A 616 -43.02 30.45 -13.80
CA ASP A 616 -43.58 29.90 -12.56
C ASP A 616 -43.26 28.40 -12.38
N SER A 617 -41.97 28.09 -12.41
CA SER A 617 -41.44 26.73 -12.33
C SER A 617 -41.76 26.08 -10.98
N GLY A 618 -42.14 24.80 -11.01
CA GLY A 618 -42.48 24.03 -9.80
C GLY A 618 -43.94 24.11 -9.34
N VAL A 619 -44.80 24.86 -10.05
CA VAL A 619 -46.23 24.99 -9.72
C VAL A 619 -47.12 24.51 -10.87
N ASN A 620 -48.17 23.75 -10.55
CA ASN A 620 -49.12 23.20 -11.53
C ASN A 620 -50.00 24.26 -12.16
N LYS A 621 -50.41 25.28 -11.38
CA LYS A 621 -51.26 26.37 -11.85
C LYS A 621 -50.41 27.62 -12.01
N LYS A 622 -50.05 27.93 -13.25
CA LYS A 622 -49.14 29.04 -13.61
C LYS A 622 -49.75 30.39 -13.30
N ARG A 623 -48.97 31.29 -12.69
CA ARG A 623 -49.34 32.68 -12.40
C ARG A 623 -48.84 33.66 -13.47
N LEU A 624 -47.94 33.23 -14.36
CA LEU A 624 -47.42 34.03 -15.48
C LEU A 624 -47.61 33.30 -16.81
N THR A 625 -47.86 34.06 -17.87
CA THR A 625 -47.90 33.55 -19.25
C THR A 625 -47.47 34.57 -20.27
N VAL A 626 -47.03 34.10 -21.44
CA VAL A 626 -46.83 34.91 -22.65
C VAL A 626 -47.59 34.24 -23.79
N ASP A 627 -48.58 34.94 -24.35
CA ASP A 627 -49.45 34.43 -25.42
C ASP A 627 -50.06 33.04 -25.15
N GLY A 628 -50.40 32.76 -23.89
CA GLY A 628 -50.97 31.47 -23.47
C GLY A 628 -49.94 30.34 -23.27
N ARG A 629 -48.64 30.64 -23.41
CA ARG A 629 -47.54 29.71 -23.13
C ARG A 629 -46.88 30.03 -21.78
N ASP A 630 -46.42 28.99 -21.11
CA ASP A 630 -45.66 29.04 -19.85
C ASP A 630 -44.17 28.72 -20.04
N VAL A 631 -43.81 28.25 -21.23
CA VAL A 631 -42.43 27.98 -21.63
C VAL A 631 -42.15 28.71 -22.95
N LEU A 632 -41.04 29.43 -23.01
CA LEU A 632 -40.60 30.19 -24.17
C LEU A 632 -39.24 29.68 -24.63
N GLU A 633 -39.11 29.38 -25.92
CA GLU A 633 -37.82 29.14 -26.55
C GLU A 633 -37.42 30.35 -27.41
N LYS A 634 -36.18 30.79 -27.26
CA LYS A 634 -35.62 31.94 -27.95
C LYS A 634 -34.19 31.65 -28.39
N THR A 635 -33.75 32.38 -29.40
CA THR A 635 -32.38 32.36 -29.91
C THR A 635 -31.83 33.78 -29.86
N PHE A 636 -30.58 33.90 -29.46
CA PHE A 636 -29.87 35.16 -29.30
C PHE A 636 -28.49 35.02 -29.92
N THR A 637 -27.98 36.04 -30.60
CA THR A 637 -26.61 36.01 -31.10
C THR A 637 -25.81 37.04 -30.33
N LEU A 638 -24.85 36.57 -29.54
CA LEU A 638 -23.96 37.42 -28.77
C LEU A 638 -22.87 37.97 -29.72
N THR A 639 -22.79 39.29 -29.87
CA THR A 639 -21.90 39.97 -30.81
C THR A 639 -20.84 40.90 -30.16
N PRO A 640 -21.07 41.50 -28.97
CA PRO A 640 -20.06 41.92 -28.00
C PRO A 640 -20.02 41.02 -26.74
N ASP A 641 -19.01 41.17 -25.87
CA ASP A 641 -18.86 40.37 -24.64
C ASP A 641 -20.04 40.49 -23.65
N VAL A 642 -20.90 41.51 -23.80
CA VAL A 642 -22.15 41.70 -23.04
C VAL A 642 -23.27 42.18 -23.97
N GLU A 643 -24.34 41.42 -24.09
CA GLU A 643 -25.51 41.83 -24.89
C GLU A 643 -26.82 41.32 -24.26
N CYS A 644 -27.87 42.14 -24.34
CA CYS A 644 -29.16 41.85 -23.74
C CYS A 644 -30.19 41.43 -24.78
N ALA A 645 -30.93 40.37 -24.46
CA ALA A 645 -32.07 39.95 -25.26
C ALA A 645 -33.21 40.98 -25.21
N PRO A 646 -34.07 41.04 -26.24
CA PRO A 646 -35.22 41.94 -26.26
C PRO A 646 -36.16 41.72 -25.07
N VAL A 647 -36.75 42.81 -24.59
CA VAL A 647 -37.68 42.77 -23.45
C VAL A 647 -38.97 42.02 -23.81
N ILE A 648 -39.37 41.10 -22.93
CA ILE A 648 -40.57 40.27 -23.02
C ILE A 648 -41.59 40.80 -22.00
N LYS A 649 -42.84 40.97 -22.42
CA LYS A 649 -43.97 41.31 -21.54
C LYS A 649 -44.66 40.04 -21.08
N LEU A 650 -44.61 39.75 -19.78
CA LEU A 650 -45.26 38.61 -19.13
C LEU A 650 -46.61 39.06 -18.56
N LYS A 651 -47.68 38.33 -18.84
CA LYS A 651 -49.02 38.61 -18.29
C LYS A 651 -49.19 37.89 -16.96
N TYR A 652 -49.61 38.63 -15.93
CA TYR A 652 -49.94 38.07 -14.62
C TYR A 652 -51.40 37.59 -14.57
N LEU A 653 -51.59 36.29 -14.33
CA LEU A 653 -52.91 35.63 -14.41
C LEU A 653 -53.76 35.78 -13.14
N GLY A 654 -53.18 36.31 -12.07
CA GLY A 654 -53.85 36.48 -10.78
C GLY A 654 -53.26 35.61 -9.67
N CYS A 655 -53.80 35.82 -8.48
CA CYS A 655 -53.21 35.35 -7.24
C CYS A 655 -53.93 34.08 -6.72
N PHE A 656 -53.44 32.90 -7.12
CA PHE A 656 -53.92 31.60 -6.62
C PHE A 656 -53.12 31.10 -5.42
N ASP A 657 -51.84 31.46 -5.40
CA ASP A 657 -50.90 31.36 -4.29
C ASP A 657 -50.14 32.68 -4.29
N CYS A 658 -50.33 33.47 -3.23
CA CYS A 658 -49.79 34.82 -3.07
C CYS A 658 -48.62 34.86 -2.09
N PHE A 659 -48.15 33.68 -1.65
CA PHE A 659 -47.21 33.55 -0.55
C PHE A 659 -45.91 32.94 -1.04
N SER A 660 -45.97 31.95 -1.95
CA SER A 660 -44.75 31.42 -2.59
C SER A 660 -44.25 32.39 -3.67
N PRO A 661 -42.94 32.65 -3.80
CA PRO A 661 -42.42 33.48 -4.89
C PRO A 661 -42.68 32.83 -6.26
N ILE A 662 -42.84 33.65 -7.30
CA ILE A 662 -42.93 33.18 -8.69
C ILE A 662 -41.51 32.93 -9.21
N LYS A 663 -41.20 31.68 -9.55
CA LYS A 663 -39.88 31.28 -10.04
C LYS A 663 -39.80 31.35 -11.55
N ILE A 664 -38.94 32.20 -12.09
CA ILE A 664 -38.60 32.24 -13.51
C ILE A 664 -37.27 31.53 -13.71
N LYS A 665 -37.31 30.39 -14.40
CA LYS A 665 -36.14 29.54 -14.65
C LYS A 665 -35.69 29.71 -16.09
N LEU A 666 -34.46 30.18 -16.28
CA LEU A 666 -33.77 30.26 -17.57
C LEU A 666 -32.79 29.10 -17.69
N ASN A 667 -32.83 28.40 -18.82
CA ASN A 667 -31.83 27.42 -19.22
C ASN A 667 -31.26 27.85 -20.57
N PHE A 668 -29.95 27.79 -20.77
CA PHE A 668 -29.34 28.16 -22.05
C PHE A 668 -28.32 27.13 -22.52
N SER A 669 -28.07 27.13 -23.82
CA SER A 669 -27.05 26.33 -24.49
C SER A 669 -26.49 27.09 -25.69
N LEU A 670 -25.35 26.66 -26.19
CA LEU A 670 -24.90 27.10 -27.51
C LEU A 670 -25.77 26.45 -28.59
N ASP A 671 -26.17 27.22 -29.59
CA ASP A 671 -26.91 26.72 -30.75
C ASP A 671 -25.93 26.10 -31.75
N ILE A 672 -25.57 24.85 -31.49
CA ILE A 672 -24.65 24.08 -32.32
C ILE A 672 -25.43 23.51 -33.50
N ARG A 673 -25.13 23.99 -34.71
CA ARG A 673 -25.76 23.49 -35.93
C ARG A 673 -25.30 22.05 -36.22
N PRO A 674 -26.22 21.13 -36.55
CA PRO A 674 -25.85 19.77 -36.91
C PRO A 674 -24.97 19.78 -38.17
N ASN A 675 -23.74 19.27 -38.07
CA ASN A 675 -22.66 19.21 -39.08
C ASN A 675 -21.65 20.37 -39.13
N GLU A 676 -21.73 21.36 -38.23
CA GLU A 676 -20.66 22.33 -38.05
C GLU A 676 -19.80 21.93 -36.84
N ASP A 677 -18.47 21.98 -37.01
CA ASP A 677 -17.56 21.70 -35.92
C ASP A 677 -17.70 22.77 -34.83
N PRO A 678 -17.89 22.40 -33.55
CA PRO A 678 -18.02 23.36 -32.48
C PRO A 678 -16.72 24.18 -32.39
N ILE A 679 -16.85 25.48 -32.60
CA ILE A 679 -15.72 26.42 -32.54
C ILE A 679 -15.35 26.69 -31.08
N ARG A 680 -16.33 26.58 -30.16
CA ARG A 680 -16.23 26.80 -28.71
C ARG A 680 -17.26 25.93 -27.97
N ILE A 681 -17.01 25.66 -26.69
CA ILE A 681 -17.94 24.94 -25.80
C ILE A 681 -18.14 25.73 -24.49
N LEU A 682 -19.30 25.57 -23.86
CA LEU A 682 -19.53 26.11 -22.52
C LEU A 682 -18.69 25.35 -21.50
N ASP A 683 -18.18 26.06 -20.51
CA ASP A 683 -17.53 25.45 -19.35
C ASP A 683 -18.44 24.41 -18.66
N ALA A 684 -17.86 23.27 -18.28
CA ALA A 684 -18.60 22.14 -17.70
C ALA A 684 -19.16 22.45 -16.32
N PHE A 685 -18.45 23.31 -15.59
CA PHE A 685 -18.71 23.60 -14.18
C PHE A 685 -19.60 24.83 -14.00
N THR A 686 -19.79 25.63 -15.05
CA THR A 686 -20.66 26.80 -15.06
C THR A 686 -22.12 26.35 -15.22
N PRO A 687 -23.00 26.65 -14.26
CA PRO A 687 -24.41 26.31 -14.37
C PRO A 687 -25.05 26.97 -15.59
N THR A 688 -25.66 26.17 -16.46
CA THR A 688 -26.43 26.68 -17.60
C THR A 688 -27.87 27.04 -17.23
N GLU A 689 -28.22 26.88 -15.96
CA GLU A 689 -29.54 27.14 -15.40
C GLU A 689 -29.45 28.25 -14.35
N VAL A 690 -30.30 29.26 -14.51
CA VAL A 690 -30.44 30.38 -13.56
C VAL A 690 -31.91 30.57 -13.22
N VAL A 691 -32.19 30.73 -11.93
CA VAL A 691 -33.55 30.97 -11.43
C VAL A 691 -33.59 32.35 -10.79
N ASN A 692 -34.56 33.16 -11.18
CA ASN A 692 -34.88 34.42 -10.51
C ASN A 692 -36.30 34.36 -9.94
N GLU A 693 -36.54 35.08 -8.84
CA GLU A 693 -37.78 34.99 -8.07
C GLU A 693 -38.50 36.34 -8.00
N ILE A 694 -39.82 36.35 -8.23
CA ILE A 694 -40.67 37.52 -8.01
C ILE A 694 -41.45 37.31 -6.72
N SER A 695 -41.26 38.20 -5.75
CA SER A 695 -41.92 38.11 -4.45
C SER A 695 -43.28 38.80 -4.44
N PHE A 696 -44.08 38.53 -3.41
CA PHE A 696 -45.35 39.20 -3.15
C PHE A 696 -45.19 40.19 -2.00
N GLU A 697 -45.80 41.38 -2.14
CA GLU A 697 -45.88 42.37 -1.06
C GLU A 697 -46.69 41.79 0.12
N LYS A 698 -46.21 42.02 1.36
CA LYS A 698 -46.78 41.43 2.59
C LYS A 698 -47.69 42.42 3.30
N ASP A 699 -48.79 41.93 3.87
CA ASP A 699 -49.78 42.74 4.60
C ASP A 699 -49.30 43.05 6.03
N CYS A 700 -48.61 44.19 6.20
CA CYS A 700 -47.96 44.60 7.45
C CYS A 700 -48.24 46.07 7.79
N LYS A 701 -48.23 46.40 9.09
CA LYS A 701 -48.58 47.76 9.58
C LYS A 701 -47.55 48.82 9.20
N VAL A 702 -46.32 48.40 8.92
CA VAL A 702 -45.16 49.21 8.50
C VAL A 702 -44.50 48.45 7.34
N THR A 703 -43.62 49.10 6.57
CA THR A 703 -42.89 48.51 5.43
C THR A 703 -42.05 47.27 5.78
N ASP A 704 -41.86 46.95 7.06
CA ASP A 704 -41.11 45.78 7.54
C ASP A 704 -41.97 44.96 8.52
N CYS A 705 -42.17 43.67 8.21
CA CYS A 705 -43.08 42.77 8.91
C CYS A 705 -42.35 42.06 10.06
N LYS A 706 -42.58 42.48 11.31
CA LYS A 706 -41.82 41.93 12.46
C LYS A 706 -42.65 40.95 13.30
N PRO A 707 -42.61 39.64 12.99
CA PRO A 707 -43.24 38.64 13.84
C PRO A 707 -42.43 38.45 15.13
N ASN A 708 -43.10 38.08 16.21
CA ASN A 708 -42.44 37.72 17.46
C ASN A 708 -42.93 36.33 17.89
N ILE A 709 -42.08 35.33 17.67
CA ILE A 709 -42.40 33.92 17.92
C ILE A 709 -41.32 33.31 18.81
N THR A 710 -41.73 32.68 19.92
CA THR A 710 -40.80 32.15 20.91
C THR A 710 -40.81 30.62 21.01
N LEU A 711 -39.63 30.04 21.31
CA LEU A 711 -39.37 28.64 21.63
C LEU A 711 -39.23 28.39 23.14
N SER A 712 -39.36 29.44 23.97
CA SER A 712 -39.08 29.43 25.41
C SER A 712 -39.78 28.30 26.17
N ASP A 713 -41.02 27.97 25.82
CA ASP A 713 -41.86 27.01 26.53
C ASP A 713 -41.61 25.55 26.14
N SER A 714 -40.75 25.33 25.15
CA SER A 714 -40.43 23.99 24.61
C SER A 714 -39.46 23.23 25.53
N LYS A 715 -39.69 21.93 25.75
CA LYS A 715 -38.95 21.11 26.75
C LYS A 715 -38.47 19.77 26.19
N ILE A 716 -37.24 19.38 26.53
CA ILE A 716 -36.64 18.07 26.22
C ILE A 716 -36.99 17.03 27.28
N SER A 717 -37.20 15.78 26.88
CA SER A 717 -37.68 14.70 27.75
C SER A 717 -36.63 14.17 28.73
N LYS A 718 -35.34 14.19 28.35
CA LYS A 718 -34.21 13.68 29.15
C LYS A 718 -32.98 14.55 28.93
N THR A 719 -32.21 14.78 30.00
CA THR A 719 -30.94 15.53 29.96
C THR A 719 -29.70 14.63 29.94
N SER A 720 -29.89 13.32 30.03
CA SER A 720 -28.85 12.29 29.93
C SER A 720 -29.41 11.06 29.22
N ILE A 721 -28.64 10.48 28.31
CA ILE A 721 -28.98 9.26 27.57
C ILE A 721 -27.88 8.21 27.74
N ILE A 722 -28.29 6.94 27.74
CA ILE A 722 -27.38 5.78 27.79
C ILE A 722 -27.57 4.99 26.51
N ILE A 723 -26.59 5.03 25.61
CA ILE A 723 -26.61 4.31 24.33
C ILE A 723 -26.53 2.80 24.61
N GLY A 724 -27.47 2.04 24.02
CA GLY A 724 -27.71 0.63 24.31
C GLY A 724 -28.83 0.36 25.32
N GLU A 725 -29.33 1.37 26.05
CA GLU A 725 -30.44 1.23 27.00
C GLU A 725 -31.59 2.22 26.75
N THR A 726 -31.27 3.45 26.36
CA THR A 726 -32.27 4.49 26.13
C THR A 726 -32.90 4.32 24.75
N GLN A 727 -34.21 4.07 24.71
CA GLN A 727 -34.94 3.78 23.46
C GLN A 727 -35.24 5.03 22.62
N SER A 728 -35.59 6.15 23.26
CA SER A 728 -35.93 7.37 22.56
C SER A 728 -35.62 8.64 23.35
N LEU A 729 -35.41 9.73 22.60
CA LEU A 729 -35.29 11.10 23.08
C LEU A 729 -36.38 11.94 22.40
N SER A 730 -36.96 12.91 23.10
CA SER A 730 -38.05 13.70 22.51
C SER A 730 -38.12 15.13 23.02
N ILE A 731 -38.69 16.02 22.20
CA ILE A 731 -38.93 17.43 22.52
C ILE A 731 -40.39 17.77 22.22
N ASN A 732 -41.04 18.44 23.17
CA ASN A 732 -42.35 19.04 22.97
C ASN A 732 -42.17 20.53 22.64
N PHE A 733 -42.58 20.93 21.43
CA PHE A 733 -42.50 22.30 20.94
C PHE A 733 -43.82 23.04 21.18
N SER A 734 -43.73 24.23 21.78
CA SER A 734 -44.85 25.12 22.03
C SER A 734 -44.47 26.52 21.55
N LEU A 735 -45.15 26.99 20.50
CA LEU A 735 -44.88 28.29 19.87
C LEU A 735 -46.12 29.18 19.86
N ILE A 736 -45.90 30.48 20.06
CA ILE A 736 -46.93 31.53 19.98
C ILE A 736 -46.40 32.70 19.18
N ASN A 737 -47.20 33.24 18.25
CA ASN A 737 -46.89 34.51 17.60
C ASN A 737 -47.62 35.67 18.31
N THR A 738 -46.92 36.64 18.85
CA THR A 738 -47.53 37.76 19.62
C THR A 738 -47.72 39.05 18.82
N GLU A 739 -47.02 39.20 17.68
CA GLU A 739 -46.98 40.44 16.88
C GLU A 739 -47.48 40.26 15.43
N ASP A 740 -46.74 40.72 14.42
CA ASP A 740 -47.19 40.71 13.02
C ASP A 740 -47.29 39.28 12.46
N PRO A 741 -48.11 39.04 11.42
CA PRO A 741 -48.17 37.75 10.75
C PRO A 741 -46.78 37.31 10.22
N SER A 742 -46.43 36.05 10.48
CA SER A 742 -45.22 35.45 9.95
C SER A 742 -45.57 34.58 8.75
N TYR A 743 -44.95 34.85 7.60
CA TYR A 743 -45.17 34.13 6.34
C TYR A 743 -44.15 33.01 6.20
N MET A 744 -44.61 31.82 5.79
CA MET A 744 -43.77 30.63 5.62
C MET A 744 -42.86 30.36 6.83
N THR A 745 -43.44 30.37 8.03
CA THR A 745 -42.68 30.14 9.26
C THR A 745 -42.13 28.72 9.27
N THR A 746 -40.81 28.62 9.45
CA THR A 746 -40.08 27.36 9.40
C THR A 746 -39.29 27.15 10.67
N LEU A 747 -39.43 25.98 11.29
CA LEU A 747 -38.54 25.53 12.35
C LEU A 747 -37.54 24.53 11.77
N THR A 748 -36.27 24.92 11.74
CA THR A 748 -35.17 24.04 11.34
C THR A 748 -34.56 23.42 12.59
N LEU A 749 -34.50 22.09 12.64
CA LEU A 749 -33.86 21.36 13.74
C LEU A 749 -32.62 20.65 13.21
N THR A 750 -31.50 20.91 13.85
CA THR A 750 -30.23 20.22 13.63
C THR A 750 -29.94 19.34 14.84
N PHE A 751 -29.65 18.07 14.61
CA PHE A 751 -29.43 17.08 15.67
C PHE A 751 -28.25 16.16 15.30
N PRO A 752 -27.56 15.58 16.29
CA PRO A 752 -26.38 14.74 16.05
C PRO A 752 -26.74 13.39 15.42
N SER A 753 -25.77 12.77 14.75
CA SER A 753 -25.91 11.47 14.07
C SER A 753 -26.22 10.28 14.99
N ILE A 754 -26.11 10.46 16.32
CA ILE A 754 -26.56 9.47 17.31
C ILE A 754 -28.09 9.36 17.38
N LEU A 755 -28.83 10.25 16.72
CA LEU A 755 -30.29 10.24 16.65
C LEU A 755 -30.76 9.88 15.23
N SER A 756 -31.71 8.96 15.12
CA SER A 756 -32.30 8.50 13.86
C SER A 756 -33.79 8.18 14.05
N HIS A 757 -34.49 7.72 13.01
CA HIS A 757 -35.92 7.36 12.99
C HIS A 757 -36.85 8.31 13.78
N LYS A 758 -37.54 9.16 13.03
CA LYS A 758 -38.29 10.31 13.55
C LYS A 758 -39.79 10.03 13.59
N LYS A 759 -40.40 10.14 14.77
CA LYS A 759 -41.85 10.25 14.92
C LYS A 759 -42.25 11.71 15.10
N ILE A 760 -43.21 12.18 14.31
CA ILE A 760 -43.73 13.55 14.37
C ILE A 760 -45.23 13.48 14.58
N GLU A 761 -45.74 14.23 15.55
CA GLU A 761 -47.16 14.39 15.77
C GLU A 761 -47.50 15.88 15.85
N GLY A 762 -48.48 16.34 15.07
CA GLY A 762 -48.97 17.72 15.09
C GLY A 762 -48.27 18.71 14.14
N ALA A 763 -47.28 18.29 13.36
CA ALA A 763 -46.64 19.12 12.33
C ALA A 763 -46.17 18.28 11.12
N THR A 764 -46.03 18.92 9.96
CA THR A 764 -45.43 18.29 8.77
C THR A 764 -43.99 18.80 8.65
N CYS A 765 -43.01 17.91 8.76
CA CYS A 765 -41.61 18.30 8.70
C CYS A 765 -40.81 17.42 7.74
N PRO A 766 -40.67 17.82 6.46
CA PRO A 766 -39.77 17.15 5.54
C PRO A 766 -38.34 17.04 6.09
N VAL A 767 -37.67 15.96 5.71
CA VAL A 767 -36.24 15.77 5.95
C VAL A 767 -35.48 16.61 4.93
N LYS A 768 -34.53 17.42 5.40
CA LYS A 768 -33.70 18.26 4.54
C LYS A 768 -32.39 17.54 4.20
N ASN A 769 -31.71 17.05 5.24
CA ASN A 769 -30.51 16.22 5.20
C ASN A 769 -30.61 15.16 6.32
N ASP A 770 -29.70 14.18 6.38
CA ASP A 770 -29.71 13.10 7.38
C ASP A 770 -29.76 13.59 8.85
N ASN A 771 -29.16 14.76 9.13
CA ASN A 771 -29.06 15.36 10.47
C ASN A 771 -29.88 16.66 10.62
N GLN A 772 -30.74 16.98 9.64
CA GLN A 772 -31.50 18.23 9.64
C GLN A 772 -32.91 18.05 9.09
N ILE A 773 -33.88 18.62 9.81
CA ILE A 773 -35.29 18.57 9.44
C ILE A 773 -35.87 19.97 9.42
N GLU A 774 -36.84 20.16 8.55
CA GLU A 774 -37.47 21.46 8.33
C GLU A 774 -38.98 21.32 8.57
N CYS A 775 -39.51 21.99 9.59
CA CYS A 775 -40.92 21.92 9.99
C CYS A 775 -41.67 23.16 9.52
N ASN A 776 -42.69 22.97 8.68
CA ASN A 776 -43.54 24.07 8.20
C ASN A 776 -44.67 24.34 9.21
N LEU A 777 -44.65 25.50 9.87
CA LEU A 777 -45.57 25.85 10.95
C LEU A 777 -46.76 26.65 10.43
N GLN A 778 -47.99 26.13 10.60
CA GLN A 778 -49.25 26.84 10.27
C GLN A 778 -49.23 27.48 8.86
N HIS A 779 -48.73 26.72 7.88
CA HIS A 779 -48.51 27.17 6.51
C HIS A 779 -49.80 27.67 5.82
N PRO A 780 -49.76 28.78 5.04
CA PRO A 780 -48.61 29.62 4.73
C PRO A 780 -48.43 30.85 5.65
N VAL A 781 -49.34 31.11 6.61
CA VAL A 781 -49.30 32.32 7.47
C VAL A 781 -49.57 31.98 8.94
N PHE A 782 -48.57 32.20 9.80
CA PHE A 782 -48.71 32.11 11.24
C PHE A 782 -49.22 33.46 11.80
N LYS A 783 -50.55 33.55 11.95
CA LYS A 783 -51.26 34.78 12.33
C LYS A 783 -50.93 35.27 13.74
N ARG A 784 -51.16 36.57 13.96
CA ARG A 784 -51.09 37.19 15.29
C ARG A 784 -51.99 36.47 16.30
N GLY A 785 -51.42 36.15 17.46
CA GLY A 785 -52.11 35.48 18.58
C GLY A 785 -52.32 33.98 18.41
N ALA A 786 -51.94 33.39 17.27
CA ALA A 786 -52.07 31.97 17.04
C ALA A 786 -51.01 31.19 17.85
N ARG A 787 -51.38 29.96 18.27
CA ARG A 787 -50.52 29.03 19.01
C ARG A 787 -50.43 27.71 18.27
N THR A 788 -49.27 27.07 18.30
CA THR A 788 -49.07 25.73 17.72
C THR A 788 -48.21 24.88 18.65
N ASN A 789 -48.67 23.64 18.88
CA ASN A 789 -47.97 22.66 19.70
C ASN A 789 -47.77 21.39 18.88
N PHE A 790 -46.56 20.84 18.90
CA PHE A 790 -46.25 19.58 18.24
C PHE A 790 -45.07 18.90 18.92
N PHE A 791 -44.93 17.61 18.67
CA PHE A 791 -43.97 16.76 19.35
C PHE A 791 -43.10 16.03 18.34
N ILE A 792 -41.79 15.96 18.65
CA ILE A 792 -40.81 15.22 17.84
C ILE A 792 -40.05 14.26 18.76
N SER A 793 -39.99 13.00 18.34
CA SER A 793 -39.19 11.97 19.00
C SER A 793 -38.20 11.34 18.02
N TRP A 794 -36.99 11.10 18.52
CA TRP A 794 -35.90 10.42 17.86
C TRP A 794 -35.61 9.09 18.55
N HIS A 795 -35.29 8.08 17.75
CA HIS A 795 -34.65 6.86 18.19
C HIS A 795 -33.13 7.08 18.34
N LEU A 796 -32.47 6.32 19.20
CA LEU A 796 -31.02 6.39 19.38
C LEU A 796 -30.32 5.34 18.52
N ASN A 797 -29.30 5.74 17.77
CA ASN A 797 -28.42 4.81 17.08
C ASN A 797 -27.49 4.13 18.08
N ASP A 798 -27.47 2.80 18.03
CA ASP A 798 -26.58 1.94 18.82
C ASP A 798 -25.19 1.89 18.18
N ILE A 799 -24.53 3.06 18.11
CA ILE A 799 -23.20 3.26 17.50
C ILE A 799 -22.33 4.05 18.47
N LYS A 800 -21.06 3.63 18.64
CA LYS A 800 -20.09 4.36 19.46
C LYS A 800 -19.75 5.71 18.82
N SER A 801 -19.84 6.79 19.58
CA SER A 801 -19.50 8.15 19.16
C SER A 801 -18.52 8.81 20.14
N ASP A 802 -17.70 9.74 19.69
CA ASP A 802 -16.76 10.44 20.58
C ASP A 802 -17.43 11.57 21.41
N LEU A 803 -18.75 11.73 21.27
CA LEU A 803 -19.52 12.79 21.91
C LEU A 803 -19.79 12.49 23.39
N LYS A 804 -19.25 13.31 24.30
CA LYS A 804 -19.57 13.29 25.75
C LYS A 804 -20.81 14.11 26.09
N LYS A 805 -21.05 15.16 25.31
CA LYS A 805 -22.23 16.03 25.37
C LYS A 805 -22.71 16.26 23.95
N SER A 806 -24.01 16.41 23.79
CA SER A 806 -24.59 16.72 22.50
C SER A 806 -25.79 17.63 22.63
N GLU A 807 -26.18 18.24 21.51
CA GLU A 807 -27.14 19.33 21.48
C GLU A 807 -28.08 19.17 20.28
N ILE A 808 -29.36 19.46 20.50
CA ILE A 808 -30.32 19.69 19.42
C ILE A 808 -30.50 21.20 19.29
N ILE A 809 -30.25 21.74 18.11
CA ILE A 809 -30.36 23.17 17.82
C ILE A 809 -31.68 23.39 17.08
N ALA A 810 -32.54 24.24 17.63
CA ALA A 810 -33.79 24.67 17.03
C ALA A 810 -33.67 26.12 16.57
N ASN A 811 -33.76 26.36 15.27
CA ASN A 811 -33.72 27.70 14.66
C ASN A 811 -35.06 28.00 14.01
N LEU A 812 -35.69 29.09 14.42
CA LEU A 812 -36.93 29.55 13.85
C LEU A 812 -36.65 30.66 12.83
N THR A 813 -37.16 30.50 11.61
CA THR A 813 -37.03 31.48 10.52
C THR A 813 -38.38 31.78 9.89
N SER A 814 -38.42 32.84 9.10
CA SER A 814 -39.61 33.28 8.37
C SER A 814 -39.21 33.98 7.10
N GLN A 815 -39.99 33.81 6.04
CA GLN A 815 -39.75 34.55 4.80
C GLN A 815 -39.96 36.05 4.95
N ASN A 816 -40.50 36.55 6.07
CA ASN A 816 -40.59 37.97 6.37
C ASN A 816 -39.24 38.67 6.14
N HIS A 817 -38.16 38.11 6.69
CA HIS A 817 -36.80 38.68 6.70
C HIS A 817 -35.76 37.71 6.07
N GLY A 818 -36.22 36.81 5.20
CA GLY A 818 -35.35 35.81 4.56
C GLY A 818 -34.79 34.78 5.55
N SER A 819 -33.47 34.78 5.76
CA SER A 819 -32.76 33.79 6.58
C SER A 819 -32.51 34.25 8.03
N GLU A 820 -33.02 35.41 8.42
CA GLU A 820 -32.86 35.92 9.79
C GLU A 820 -33.55 34.98 10.81
N ILE A 821 -32.85 34.71 11.91
CA ILE A 821 -33.34 33.85 12.99
C ILE A 821 -34.24 34.68 13.90
N LEU A 822 -35.51 34.30 13.99
CA LEU A 822 -36.50 34.94 14.85
C LEU A 822 -36.32 34.57 16.33
N ASP A 823 -36.03 33.30 16.58
CA ASP A 823 -35.70 32.77 17.91
C ASP A 823 -34.90 31.47 17.73
N TYR A 824 -34.06 31.14 18.70
CA TYR A 824 -33.33 29.89 18.71
C TYR A 824 -33.24 29.30 20.11
N LYS A 825 -33.15 27.97 20.17
CA LYS A 825 -32.98 27.26 21.44
C LYS A 825 -32.11 26.03 21.27
N ILE A 826 -31.17 25.88 22.20
CA ILE A 826 -30.26 24.74 22.27
C ILE A 826 -30.73 23.80 23.38
N TYR A 827 -30.92 22.54 23.05
CA TYR A 827 -31.28 21.48 24.00
C TYR A 827 -30.09 20.54 24.20
N ALA A 828 -29.31 20.78 25.26
CA ALA A 828 -28.16 19.98 25.60
C ALA A 828 -28.53 18.72 26.40
N PHE A 829 -27.86 17.60 26.11
CA PHE A 829 -27.96 16.36 26.86
C PHE A 829 -26.61 15.64 26.93
N ALA A 830 -26.37 14.92 28.03
CA ALA A 830 -25.19 14.10 28.24
C ALA A 830 -25.34 12.73 27.58
N VAL A 831 -24.23 12.18 27.07
CA VAL A 831 -24.22 10.87 26.39
C VAL A 831 -23.29 9.92 27.15
N LYS A 832 -23.83 8.75 27.51
CA LYS A 832 -23.08 7.64 28.13
C LYS A 832 -23.30 6.34 27.35
N TYR A 833 -22.42 5.36 27.54
CA TYR A 833 -22.49 4.04 26.91
C TYR A 833 -22.86 2.96 27.92
N SER A 834 -23.77 2.04 27.56
CA SER A 834 -24.10 0.90 28.41
C SER A 834 -22.91 -0.07 28.50
N LEU A 835 -22.56 -0.48 29.72
CA LEU A 835 -21.53 -1.47 30.02
C LEU A 835 -22.11 -2.57 30.94
N PRO A 836 -22.87 -3.53 30.40
CA PRO A 836 -23.54 -4.56 31.19
C PRO A 836 -22.58 -5.72 31.51
N ILE A 837 -21.60 -5.48 32.39
CA ILE A 837 -20.61 -6.49 32.81
C ILE A 837 -20.76 -6.88 34.28
N GLN A 838 -20.45 -8.13 34.58
CA GLN A 838 -20.42 -8.70 35.92
C GLN A 838 -19.16 -9.53 36.11
N LEU A 839 -18.34 -9.24 37.11
CA LEU A 839 -17.14 -10.02 37.42
C LEU A 839 -17.54 -11.29 38.22
N THR A 840 -16.88 -12.41 37.94
CA THR A 840 -17.02 -13.68 38.67
C THR A 840 -15.64 -14.27 38.95
N GLY A 841 -15.49 -15.03 40.02
CA GLY A 841 -14.21 -15.57 40.46
C GLY A 841 -14.30 -17.01 40.93
N SER A 842 -13.25 -17.79 40.71
CA SER A 842 -13.13 -19.19 41.15
C SER A 842 -11.67 -19.55 41.46
N ALA A 843 -11.45 -20.61 42.25
CA ALA A 843 -10.12 -21.13 42.56
C ALA A 843 -10.02 -22.63 42.32
N HIS A 844 -8.88 -23.08 41.80
CA HIS A 844 -8.60 -24.46 41.46
C HIS A 844 -7.25 -24.90 42.07
N PRO A 845 -7.23 -25.91 42.96
CA PRO A 845 -8.40 -26.47 43.64
C PRO A 845 -8.99 -25.47 44.66
N SER A 846 -10.31 -25.52 44.90
CA SER A 846 -10.97 -24.66 45.91
C SER A 846 -10.70 -25.09 47.36
N ARG A 847 -10.14 -26.29 47.54
CA ARG A 847 -9.73 -26.85 48.83
C ARG A 847 -8.39 -27.55 48.68
N LEU A 848 -7.48 -27.29 49.62
CA LEU A 848 -6.19 -27.97 49.73
C LEU A 848 -6.26 -28.91 50.94
N SER A 849 -5.92 -30.17 50.73
CA SER A 849 -5.83 -31.17 51.80
C SER A 849 -4.38 -31.57 52.00
N ILE A 850 -3.98 -31.73 53.26
CA ILE A 850 -2.61 -32.07 53.67
C ILE A 850 -2.63 -33.43 54.37
N GLU A 851 -1.89 -34.39 53.85
CA GLU A 851 -1.68 -35.69 54.49
C GLU A 851 -0.49 -35.64 55.48
N GLU A 852 -0.55 -36.47 56.52
CA GLU A 852 0.45 -36.54 57.59
C GLU A 852 1.82 -36.96 57.03
N GLY A 853 2.84 -36.09 57.11
CA GLY A 853 4.18 -36.32 56.54
C GLY A 853 4.49 -35.60 55.21
N GLU A 854 3.54 -34.87 54.62
CA GLU A 854 3.77 -33.99 53.45
C GLU A 854 4.16 -32.54 53.82
N GLU A 855 4.60 -32.37 55.06
CA GLU A 855 4.98 -31.09 55.67
C GLU A 855 6.14 -30.44 54.89
N GLY A 856 5.91 -29.23 54.34
CA GLY A 856 6.91 -28.53 53.52
C GLY A 856 6.86 -28.80 52.01
N LYS A 857 5.87 -29.54 51.48
CA LYS A 857 5.64 -29.60 50.02
C LYS A 857 4.95 -28.36 49.48
N THR A 858 5.34 -27.94 48.28
CA THR A 858 4.69 -26.84 47.54
C THR A 858 3.48 -27.37 46.76
N GLN A 859 2.29 -26.82 47.00
CA GLN A 859 1.09 -27.10 46.23
C GLN A 859 0.78 -25.96 45.25
N LYS A 860 0.33 -26.31 44.04
CA LYS A 860 -0.08 -25.32 43.02
C LYS A 860 -1.53 -24.92 43.23
N LEU A 861 -1.80 -23.62 43.11
CA LEU A 861 -3.10 -23.01 43.26
C LEU A 861 -3.34 -22.03 42.11
N GLN A 862 -4.54 -22.00 41.56
CA GLN A 862 -4.91 -21.10 40.49
C GLN A 862 -6.17 -20.32 40.84
N PHE A 863 -6.11 -18.98 40.78
CA PHE A 863 -7.28 -18.12 40.86
C PHE A 863 -7.68 -17.66 39.47
N VAL A 864 -8.97 -17.72 39.16
CA VAL A 864 -9.52 -17.35 37.85
C VAL A 864 -10.63 -16.34 38.04
N PHE A 865 -10.44 -15.12 37.52
CA PHE A 865 -11.45 -14.06 37.47
C PHE A 865 -11.90 -13.87 36.01
N GLN A 866 -13.21 -13.82 35.78
CA GLN A 866 -13.78 -13.71 34.45
C GLN A 866 -15.01 -12.79 34.47
N PHE A 867 -15.20 -12.02 33.40
CA PHE A 867 -16.38 -11.19 33.23
C PHE A 867 -17.48 -11.95 32.48
N ALA A 868 -18.72 -11.85 32.98
CA ALA A 868 -19.95 -12.19 32.29
C ALA A 868 -20.58 -10.91 31.73
N GLY A 869 -21.19 -10.98 30.54
CA GLY A 869 -21.76 -9.83 29.83
C GLY A 869 -20.92 -9.41 28.63
N GLU A 870 -21.11 -8.17 28.17
CA GLU A 870 -20.52 -7.68 26.93
C GLU A 870 -19.89 -6.30 27.11
N ASN A 871 -18.70 -6.10 26.55
CA ASN A 871 -18.04 -4.81 26.45
C ASN A 871 -18.14 -4.26 25.02
N LYS A 872 -19.37 -4.10 24.53
CA LYS A 872 -19.67 -3.76 23.14
C LYS A 872 -18.97 -2.47 22.66
N TYR A 873 -18.82 -1.51 23.56
CA TYR A 873 -18.22 -0.20 23.24
C TYR A 873 -16.74 -0.08 23.65
N GLY A 874 -16.08 -1.17 24.05
CA GLY A 874 -14.64 -1.18 24.33
C GLY A 874 -14.21 -0.26 25.47
N ALA A 875 -14.92 -0.31 26.60
CA ALA A 875 -14.51 0.34 27.84
C ALA A 875 -13.19 -0.25 28.35
N THR A 876 -12.30 0.61 28.83
CA THR A 876 -11.12 0.17 29.59
C THR A 876 -11.54 -0.11 31.02
N ILE A 877 -11.38 -1.36 31.45
CA ILE A 877 -11.78 -1.83 32.78
C ILE A 877 -10.52 -2.10 33.59
N SER A 878 -10.38 -1.40 34.70
CA SER A 878 -9.29 -1.61 35.66
C SER A 878 -9.73 -2.66 36.67
N VAL A 879 -8.99 -3.74 36.81
CA VAL A 879 -9.24 -4.83 37.76
C VAL A 879 -8.09 -4.90 38.74
N VAL A 880 -8.40 -4.81 40.03
CA VAL A 880 -7.44 -4.98 41.12
C VAL A 880 -7.76 -6.31 41.79
N VAL A 881 -6.79 -7.23 41.78
CA VAL A 881 -6.88 -8.49 42.51
C VAL A 881 -5.95 -8.44 43.71
N THR A 882 -6.51 -8.56 44.90
CA THR A 882 -5.77 -8.62 46.16
C THR A 882 -5.84 -10.02 46.73
N ILE A 883 -4.69 -10.67 46.90
CA ILE A 883 -4.60 -12.01 47.49
C ILE A 883 -3.98 -11.90 48.87
N THR A 884 -4.72 -12.27 49.89
CA THR A 884 -4.27 -12.28 51.29
C THR A 884 -4.27 -13.68 51.87
N LYS A 885 -3.31 -13.95 52.75
CA LYS A 885 -3.27 -15.15 53.58
C LYS A 885 -3.64 -14.80 55.03
N ASP A 886 -4.35 -15.69 55.71
CA ASP A 886 -4.76 -15.45 57.10
C ASP A 886 -3.65 -15.68 58.15
N THR A 887 -2.54 -16.37 57.80
CA THR A 887 -1.47 -16.71 58.77
C THR A 887 -0.04 -16.54 58.24
N PHE A 888 0.87 -16.11 59.11
CA PHE A 888 2.31 -15.94 58.79
C PHE A 888 3.03 -17.25 58.45
N LYS A 889 2.50 -18.42 58.85
CA LYS A 889 3.12 -19.76 58.68
C LYS A 889 2.86 -20.42 57.31
N THR A 890 2.16 -19.77 56.39
CA THR A 890 2.00 -20.24 55.00
C THR A 890 2.84 -19.39 54.06
N GLY A 891 3.73 -20.00 53.27
CA GLY A 891 4.41 -19.33 52.18
C GLY A 891 3.46 -19.25 50.99
N LEU A 892 3.18 -18.05 50.47
CA LEU A 892 2.43 -17.86 49.24
C LEU A 892 3.38 -17.18 48.26
N GLY A 893 3.53 -17.71 47.06
CA GLY A 893 4.32 -17.09 45.99
C GLY A 893 3.56 -17.11 44.68
N ILE A 894 3.38 -15.95 44.06
CA ILE A 894 2.76 -15.88 42.73
C ILE A 894 3.77 -16.34 41.68
N ILE A 895 3.38 -17.30 40.85
CA ILE A 895 4.19 -17.91 39.78
C ILE A 895 4.06 -17.07 38.52
N SER A 896 2.82 -16.81 38.11
CA SER A 896 2.50 -16.13 36.86
C SER A 896 1.13 -15.48 36.94
N VAL A 897 0.96 -14.39 36.18
CA VAL A 897 -0.32 -13.78 35.91
C VAL A 897 -0.51 -13.79 34.40
N SER A 898 -1.65 -14.32 33.96
CA SER A 898 -2.07 -14.27 32.57
C SER A 898 -3.33 -13.41 32.49
N PRO A 899 -3.39 -12.43 31.57
CA PRO A 899 -2.40 -12.12 30.54
C PRO A 899 -1.26 -11.20 31.06
N HIS A 900 -0.03 -11.45 30.59
CA HIS A 900 1.19 -10.89 31.21
C HIS A 900 1.45 -9.41 30.87
N LYS A 901 0.95 -8.90 29.73
CA LYS A 901 1.22 -7.52 29.30
C LYS A 901 0.30 -6.50 29.97
N GLU A 902 -0.88 -6.94 30.35
CA GLU A 902 -1.98 -6.10 30.85
C GLU A 902 -2.04 -6.05 32.38
N CYS A 903 -1.34 -6.95 33.07
CA CYS A 903 -1.31 -7.06 34.52
C CYS A 903 0.07 -6.73 35.09
N VAL A 904 0.11 -5.82 36.06
CA VAL A 904 1.33 -5.35 36.72
C VAL A 904 1.26 -5.64 38.22
N PHE A 905 2.35 -6.13 38.78
CA PHE A 905 2.51 -6.29 40.22
C PHE A 905 2.77 -4.92 40.86
N SER A 906 2.04 -4.58 41.92
CA SER A 906 2.31 -3.36 42.66
C SER A 906 3.59 -3.50 43.50
N GLU A 907 4.62 -2.71 43.20
CA GLU A 907 5.94 -2.76 43.86
C GLU A 907 5.90 -2.41 45.37
N ASN A 908 4.83 -1.75 45.83
CA ASN A 908 4.67 -1.26 47.20
C ASN A 908 3.92 -2.22 48.15
N ALA A 909 3.57 -3.44 47.71
CA ALA A 909 2.78 -4.37 48.50
C ALA A 909 3.51 -5.67 48.90
N LYS A 910 4.85 -5.71 48.89
CA LYS A 910 5.61 -6.80 49.57
C LYS A 910 5.61 -6.64 51.11
N ALA A 911 4.50 -6.21 51.69
CA ALA A 911 4.28 -6.33 53.12
C ALA A 911 3.85 -7.78 53.40
N GLU A 912 4.45 -8.40 54.42
CA GLU A 912 4.39 -9.84 54.74
C GLU A 912 3.00 -10.48 54.48
N GLY A 913 2.81 -11.10 53.30
CA GLY A 913 1.66 -11.99 53.04
C GLY A 913 0.50 -11.46 52.20
N SER A 914 0.59 -10.29 51.56
CA SER A 914 -0.42 -9.78 50.63
C SER A 914 0.16 -9.54 49.23
N TYR A 915 -0.59 -9.88 48.18
CA TYR A 915 -0.23 -9.61 46.78
C TYR A 915 -1.31 -8.75 46.13
N VAL A 916 -0.91 -7.64 45.50
CA VAL A 916 -1.82 -6.76 44.74
C VAL A 916 -1.41 -6.77 43.28
N ILE A 917 -2.35 -7.19 42.43
CA ILE A 917 -2.19 -7.31 40.99
C ILE A 917 -3.17 -6.34 40.32
N ASN A 918 -2.63 -5.40 39.55
CA ASN A 918 -3.41 -4.41 38.81
C ASN A 918 -3.46 -4.81 37.35
N CYS A 919 -4.63 -5.14 36.83
CA CYS A 919 -4.87 -5.49 35.44
C CYS A 919 -5.69 -4.42 34.75
N THR A 920 -5.33 -4.06 33.52
CA THR A 920 -6.12 -3.17 32.67
C THR A 920 -6.62 -3.96 31.47
N VAL A 921 -7.92 -4.24 31.39
CA VAL A 921 -8.50 -5.09 30.34
C VAL A 921 -9.51 -4.32 29.49
N THR A 922 -9.39 -4.47 28.17
CA THR A 922 -10.38 -3.95 27.19
C THR A 922 -11.21 -5.09 26.62
N GLN A 923 -10.58 -6.24 26.36
CA GLN A 923 -11.26 -7.49 26.02
C GLN A 923 -11.62 -8.25 27.31
N LEU A 924 -12.81 -8.87 27.36
CA LEU A 924 -13.32 -9.60 28.53
C LEU A 924 -12.64 -10.99 28.70
N GLN A 925 -11.31 -11.00 28.64
CA GLN A 925 -10.49 -12.19 28.82
C GLN A 925 -10.39 -12.60 30.30
N LYS A 926 -10.10 -13.88 30.55
CA LYS A 926 -9.93 -14.42 31.90
C LYS A 926 -8.60 -13.94 32.48
N ILE A 927 -8.64 -13.46 33.72
CA ILE A 927 -7.44 -13.15 34.51
C ILE A 927 -7.14 -14.40 35.34
N ILE A 928 -6.01 -15.04 35.03
CA ILE A 928 -5.55 -16.28 35.66
C ILE A 928 -4.30 -15.96 36.47
N ILE A 929 -4.32 -16.30 37.76
CA ILE A 929 -3.21 -16.09 38.68
C ILE A 929 -2.78 -17.44 39.22
N ASP A 930 -1.61 -17.89 38.81
CA ASP A 930 -1.00 -19.11 39.31
C ASP A 930 -0.13 -18.79 40.52
N ALA A 931 -0.31 -19.54 41.59
CA ALA A 931 0.37 -19.38 42.86
C ALA A 931 0.88 -20.73 43.37
N ASN A 932 2.00 -20.67 44.09
CA ASN A 932 2.55 -21.77 44.85
C ASN A 932 2.30 -21.50 46.34
N VAL A 933 1.76 -22.49 47.03
CA VAL A 933 1.52 -22.45 48.46
C VAL A 933 2.44 -23.45 49.14
N LEU A 934 3.29 -22.95 50.03
CA LEU A 934 4.13 -23.73 50.94
C LEU A 934 3.44 -23.76 52.31
N ILE A 935 3.14 -24.95 52.81
CA ILE A 935 2.43 -25.09 54.09
C ILE A 935 3.40 -25.65 55.13
N HIS A 936 3.68 -24.86 56.18
CA HIS A 936 4.44 -25.32 57.33
C HIS A 936 3.49 -25.97 58.34
N ASP A 937 3.84 -27.19 58.78
CA ASP A 937 2.96 -28.03 59.60
C ASP A 937 2.91 -27.57 61.05
N ASP A 938 1.95 -26.70 61.31
CA ASP A 938 1.48 -26.49 62.68
C ASP A 938 0.10 -25.82 62.69
N GLN A 939 -0.97 -26.53 62.30
CA GLN A 939 -2.32 -25.93 62.23
C GLN A 939 -3.40 -26.84 62.82
N GLU A 940 -3.88 -26.48 64.02
CA GLU A 940 -5.12 -26.98 64.64
C GLU A 940 -6.38 -26.22 64.17
N LYS A 941 -6.26 -25.15 63.36
CA LYS A 941 -7.38 -24.38 62.79
C LYS A 941 -7.35 -24.38 61.26
N SER A 942 -8.52 -24.42 60.61
CA SER A 942 -8.64 -24.33 59.16
C SER A 942 -8.13 -22.96 58.67
N ASN A 943 -7.09 -22.95 57.84
CA ASN A 943 -6.58 -21.72 57.22
C ASN A 943 -7.33 -21.41 55.93
N LYS A 944 -7.45 -20.12 55.62
CA LYS A 944 -8.00 -19.65 54.34
C LYS A 944 -6.99 -18.77 53.60
N ILE A 945 -7.02 -18.88 52.27
CA ILE A 945 -6.40 -17.92 51.35
C ILE A 945 -7.54 -17.25 50.60
N THR A 946 -7.56 -15.92 50.60
CA THR A 946 -8.65 -15.13 49.99
C THR A 946 -8.09 -14.27 48.87
N ALA A 947 -8.64 -14.44 47.67
CA ALA A 947 -8.39 -13.56 46.53
C ALA A 947 -9.63 -12.69 46.28
N VAL A 948 -9.48 -11.37 46.34
CA VAL A 948 -10.56 -10.40 46.14
C VAL A 948 -10.31 -9.64 44.85
N GLY A 949 -11.17 -9.84 43.85
CA GLY A 949 -11.15 -9.09 42.60
C GLY A 949 -12.13 -7.92 42.66
N THR A 950 -11.66 -6.70 42.39
CA THR A 950 -12.49 -5.49 42.30
C THR A 950 -12.28 -4.82 40.95
N TYR A 951 -13.35 -4.38 40.27
CA TYR A 951 -13.25 -3.68 38.99
C TYR A 951 -13.80 -2.26 39.02
N SER A 952 -13.22 -1.38 38.20
CA SER A 952 -13.65 0.00 38.00
C SER A 952 -13.49 0.42 36.53
N PHE A 953 -14.21 1.46 36.13
CA PHE A 953 -14.21 2.03 34.79
C PHE A 953 -14.61 3.51 34.86
N ASP A 954 -14.46 4.25 33.76
CA ASP A 954 -14.83 5.67 33.71
C ASP A 954 -16.35 5.89 33.66
N GLU A 955 -16.94 6.23 34.82
CA GLU A 955 -18.38 6.48 34.98
C GLU A 955 -18.88 7.78 34.30
N THR A 956 -17.96 8.64 33.85
CA THR A 956 -18.33 9.83 33.07
C THR A 956 -18.69 9.45 31.64
N VAL A 957 -18.19 8.32 31.14
CA VAL A 957 -18.37 7.83 29.77
C VAL A 957 -19.26 6.60 29.72
N TYR A 958 -19.15 5.69 30.69
CA TYR A 958 -19.89 4.43 30.71
C TYR A 958 -20.88 4.38 31.88
N ALA A 959 -21.94 3.61 31.72
CA ALA A 959 -22.93 3.32 32.75
C ALA A 959 -23.12 1.80 32.84
N ALA A 960 -22.92 1.23 34.03
CA ALA A 960 -23.25 -0.16 34.33
C ALA A 960 -24.40 -0.20 35.34
N LYS A 961 -25.21 -1.26 35.31
CA LYS A 961 -26.24 -1.51 36.33
C LYS A 961 -25.57 -1.82 37.67
N ASP A 962 -26.24 -1.50 38.79
CA ASP A 962 -25.77 -1.72 40.16
C ASP A 962 -25.52 -3.20 40.47
N THR A 963 -24.34 -3.70 40.09
CA THR A 963 -23.83 -5.02 40.43
C THR A 963 -22.65 -4.90 41.40
N SER A 964 -22.50 -5.87 42.32
CA SER A 964 -21.36 -5.92 43.24
C SER A 964 -20.05 -5.84 42.46
N ARG A 965 -19.27 -4.77 42.68
CA ARG A 965 -18.00 -4.52 41.98
C ARG A 965 -16.83 -5.34 42.52
N THR A 966 -17.07 -6.05 43.62
CA THR A 966 -16.08 -6.84 44.35
C THR A 966 -16.55 -8.27 44.49
N ILE A 967 -15.66 -9.22 44.17
CA ILE A 967 -15.89 -10.67 44.31
C ILE A 967 -14.74 -11.30 45.10
N PRO A 968 -15.03 -11.88 46.28
CA PRO A 968 -14.07 -12.70 47.02
C PRO A 968 -14.09 -14.15 46.52
N VAL A 969 -12.92 -14.78 46.49
CA VAL A 969 -12.69 -16.19 46.18
C VAL A 969 -11.85 -16.78 47.32
N GLU A 970 -12.38 -17.76 48.04
CA GLU A 970 -11.72 -18.38 49.20
C GLU A 970 -11.23 -19.80 48.87
N VAL A 971 -10.03 -20.14 49.36
CA VAL A 971 -9.45 -21.48 49.31
C VAL A 971 -9.24 -21.98 50.73
N ILE A 972 -9.84 -23.11 51.06
CA ILE A 972 -9.81 -23.68 52.42
C ILE A 972 -8.72 -24.74 52.51
N ILE A 973 -7.86 -24.64 53.53
CA ILE A 973 -6.79 -25.60 53.81
C ILE A 973 -7.23 -26.52 54.96
N THR A 974 -7.15 -27.83 54.75
CA THR A 974 -7.60 -28.88 55.69
C THR A 974 -6.51 -29.92 55.94
N LYS A 975 -6.32 -30.38 57.19
CA LYS A 975 -5.39 -31.49 57.53
C LYS A 975 -6.16 -32.80 57.63
N LEU A 976 -5.73 -33.82 56.89
CA LEU A 976 -6.26 -35.18 56.94
C LEU A 976 -5.49 -35.97 58.01
N ARG A 977 -6.15 -36.36 59.11
CA ARG A 977 -5.57 -37.31 60.08
C ARG A 977 -5.85 -38.74 59.65
N VAL A 978 -4.81 -39.54 59.45
CA VAL A 978 -4.97 -40.99 59.22
C VAL A 978 -5.09 -41.66 60.59
N THR A 979 -6.30 -42.08 60.97
CA THR A 979 -6.50 -42.83 62.22
C THR A 979 -6.12 -44.30 62.00
N THR A 980 -4.86 -44.66 62.21
CA THR A 980 -4.48 -46.09 62.36
C THR A 980 -4.96 -46.59 63.72
N SER A 981 -6.12 -47.25 63.77
CA SER A 981 -6.62 -47.91 64.98
C SER A 981 -5.67 -49.06 65.36
N LYS A 982 -4.98 -48.95 66.50
CA LYS A 982 -4.08 -49.98 67.05
C LYS A 982 -4.82 -51.18 67.67
N GLY A 983 -6.16 -51.11 67.79
CA GLY A 983 -6.99 -52.15 68.42
C GLY A 983 -6.91 -53.53 67.77
N PRO A 984 -7.03 -53.67 66.43
CA PRO A 984 -6.97 -54.96 65.75
C PRO A 984 -5.58 -55.62 65.79
N ILE A 985 -4.51 -54.82 65.78
CA ILE A 985 -3.12 -55.31 65.80
C ILE A 985 -2.77 -55.89 67.17
N ILE A 986 -3.20 -55.23 68.26
CA ILE A 986 -3.00 -55.71 69.64
C ILE A 986 -3.88 -56.94 69.91
N GLY A 987 -5.16 -56.93 69.46
CA GLY A 987 -6.06 -58.07 69.60
C GLY A 987 -5.57 -59.32 68.84
N GLY A 988 -5.07 -59.15 67.61
CA GLY A 988 -4.51 -60.24 66.80
C GLY A 988 -3.23 -60.83 67.39
N SER A 989 -2.37 -59.99 67.99
CA SER A 989 -1.11 -60.44 68.60
C SER A 989 -1.34 -61.25 69.88
N ILE A 990 -2.26 -60.83 70.74
CA ILE A 990 -2.61 -61.54 71.98
C ILE A 990 -3.31 -62.87 71.66
N GLY A 991 -4.24 -62.88 70.71
CA GLY A 991 -4.91 -64.09 70.24
C GLY A 991 -3.93 -65.09 69.61
N GLY A 992 -2.99 -64.62 68.80
CA GLY A 992 -1.96 -65.44 68.17
C GLY A 992 -1.00 -66.08 69.18
N PHE A 993 -0.57 -65.35 70.22
CA PHE A 993 0.30 -65.89 71.26
C PHE A 993 -0.40 -66.97 72.12
N LEU A 994 -1.68 -66.77 72.44
CA LEU A 994 -2.49 -67.78 73.16
C LEU A 994 -2.63 -69.07 72.33
N LEU A 995 -2.90 -68.95 71.03
CA LEU A 995 -2.98 -70.09 70.13
C LEU A 995 -1.64 -70.83 70.01
N LEU A 996 -0.54 -70.08 69.86
CA LEU A 996 0.82 -70.65 69.79
C LEU A 996 1.18 -71.42 71.07
N PHE A 997 0.82 -70.88 72.24
CA PHE A 997 1.08 -71.54 73.52
C PHE A 997 0.33 -72.87 73.65
N ILE A 998 -0.92 -72.92 73.21
CA ILE A 998 -1.72 -74.16 73.15
C ILE A 998 -1.07 -75.18 72.20
N ILE A 999 -0.64 -74.74 71.01
CA ILE A 999 0.03 -75.60 70.03
C ILE A 999 1.35 -76.16 70.59
N ILE A 1000 2.15 -75.34 71.27
CA ILE A 1000 3.41 -75.78 71.88
C ILE A 1000 3.16 -76.83 72.98
N ILE A 1001 2.13 -76.66 73.81
CA ILE A 1001 1.76 -77.68 74.81
C ILE A 1001 1.39 -79.01 74.14
N ILE A 1002 0.62 -78.95 73.05
CA ILE A 1002 0.24 -80.16 72.27
C ILE A 1002 1.50 -80.82 71.67
N LEU A 1003 2.38 -80.04 71.03
CA LEU A 1003 3.59 -80.55 70.37
C LEU A 1003 4.62 -81.13 71.36
N ILE A 1004 4.71 -80.60 72.58
CA ILE A 1004 5.55 -81.18 73.65
C ILE A 1004 4.94 -82.49 74.16
N LYS A 1005 3.61 -82.57 74.34
CA LYS A 1005 2.92 -83.81 74.75
C LYS A 1005 3.03 -84.91 73.68
N CYS A 1006 3.13 -84.54 72.41
CA CYS A 1006 3.31 -85.44 71.27
C CYS A 1006 4.78 -85.80 70.95
N GLY A 1007 5.76 -85.42 71.78
CA GLY A 1007 7.14 -85.93 71.69
C GLY A 1007 7.98 -85.41 70.51
N PHE A 1008 7.62 -84.27 69.91
CA PHE A 1008 8.16 -83.80 68.62
C PHE A 1008 9.64 -83.33 68.62
N PHE A 1009 10.28 -83.07 69.78
CA PHE A 1009 11.58 -82.37 69.84
C PHE A 1009 12.83 -83.24 70.11
N ARG A 1010 12.95 -84.46 69.55
CA ARG A 1010 14.23 -85.21 69.57
C ARG A 1010 14.87 -85.32 68.17
N ARG A 1011 16.10 -84.81 68.08
CA ARG A 1011 16.86 -84.39 66.88
C ARG A 1011 17.94 -85.41 66.47
N ARG A 1012 18.32 -85.45 65.18
CA ARG A 1012 19.73 -85.66 64.74
C ARG A 1012 19.95 -85.19 63.29
N ARG A 1013 21.16 -84.67 63.02
CA ARG A 1013 21.62 -83.92 61.83
C ARG A 1013 22.80 -84.63 61.15
N LYS A 1014 22.97 -84.44 59.83
CA LYS A 1014 24.22 -84.33 59.02
C LYS A 1014 23.81 -84.11 57.54
N VAL A 1015 24.53 -83.53 56.57
CA VAL A 1015 25.67 -82.58 56.39
C VAL A 1015 25.83 -82.43 54.84
N ASP A 1016 26.40 -81.30 54.38
CA ASP A 1016 27.11 -81.02 53.09
C ASP A 1016 26.44 -80.43 51.80
N GLN A 1017 27.13 -79.39 51.31
CA GLN A 1017 27.58 -79.01 49.94
C GLN A 1017 26.72 -78.33 48.84
N ALA A 1018 27.26 -77.16 48.40
CA ALA A 1018 27.63 -76.72 47.03
C ALA A 1018 26.64 -76.17 45.97
N GLN A 1019 27.04 -74.97 45.46
CA GLN A 1019 27.01 -74.42 44.08
C GLN A 1019 25.69 -74.05 43.33
N SER A 1020 25.80 -72.93 42.59
CA SER A 1020 24.85 -72.21 41.71
C SER A 1020 24.72 -72.85 40.29
N PRO A 1021 24.15 -72.23 39.20
CA PRO A 1021 23.34 -71.02 38.98
C PRO A 1021 22.13 -71.22 37.99
N ASN A 1022 21.58 -70.10 37.49
CA ASN A 1022 20.99 -69.84 36.15
C ASN A 1022 19.45 -69.75 35.93
N SER A 1023 19.15 -68.80 35.02
CA SER A 1023 18.04 -68.77 34.04
C SER A 1023 16.70 -68.21 34.57
N THR A 1024 15.84 -67.46 33.87
CA THR A 1024 15.79 -66.58 32.67
C THR A 1024 14.31 -66.16 32.51
N VAL A 1025 14.01 -65.14 31.68
CA VAL A 1025 12.79 -65.07 30.79
C VAL A 1025 11.46 -64.72 31.52
N SER A 1026 10.52 -63.88 31.05
CA SER A 1026 10.23 -63.28 29.73
C SER A 1026 9.01 -62.32 29.77
N THR A 1027 8.86 -61.52 28.69
CA THR A 1027 7.62 -61.18 27.93
C THR A 1027 6.48 -60.42 28.62
N ALA A 1028 5.66 -59.58 27.95
CA ALA A 1028 5.58 -59.00 26.60
C ALA A 1028 4.36 -58.05 26.55
N GLN A 1029 4.33 -57.17 25.53
CA GLN A 1029 3.17 -56.79 24.68
C GLN A 1029 1.91 -56.16 25.33
N GLU A 1030 1.09 -55.32 24.71
CA GLU A 1030 0.97 -54.53 23.46
C GLU A 1030 -0.41 -53.83 23.57
N GLY A 1031 -0.74 -52.91 22.65
CA GLY A 1031 -2.16 -52.55 22.36
C GLY A 1031 -2.58 -51.16 22.89
N GLN A 1032 -2.62 -50.05 22.14
CA GLN A 1032 -3.27 -49.72 20.86
C GLN A 1032 -4.70 -49.15 21.04
N PHE A 1033 -4.96 -48.12 20.22
CA PHE A 1033 -6.24 -47.55 19.75
C PHE A 1033 -6.84 -46.27 20.39
N MET A 1034 -6.93 -45.29 19.48
CA MET A 1034 -7.79 -44.10 19.33
C MET A 1034 -7.72 -42.96 20.34
#